data_AF-A0AAJ2N727-F1
#
_entry.id   AF-A0AAJ2N727-F1
#
_cell.length_a   1.000
_cell.length_b   1.000
_cell.length_c   1.000
_cell.angle_alpha   90.00
_cell.angle_beta   90.00
_cell.angle_gamma   90.00
#
_symmetry.space_group_name_H-M   'P 1'
#
loop_
_entity.id
_entity.type
_entity.pdbx_description
1 polymer ?
#
loop_
_entity_poly.entity_id
_entity_poly.type
_entity_poly.pdbx_seq_one_letter_code
_entity_poly.pdbx_strand_id
1 'polypeptide(L)'
;MRLKNTLSFILCFALIFSGTTLTVLADEAIMAKAANGNTISITAVNRAIGASDEMILFTRENSSKLTDSNPYAAAAVVDYHEGTYSVTDVTYREGAVHIPTNGFVLFGHGSSEQWIKDNMSPGDPVEIVGYTLPAPVVGGPQLITEQGTIPIDVVDQDQPANTIAVYTRHFGEMTRPFSEDTVQYIITNDVSVVKSTYGVHGQSGTYIPANGYVISASGNAASSFNLEVGQSVKAMNVDIPILPSKYLKVNGIAVGIDKINGPRGAGEVVLYQPTYGATTNQNAWGMELTVVGNKVTNVVAIAYDPNTGAYLDNNSSIPSDGYVLSIQSTSPFYNQLAGQVRIGAEVELVTDSLIYQAARTSFDAFNPKVKEDNPGGWDNVGNVPYPGFRGSNQLIVYDRNYGTETGTNPWGNEVIVNADGYVTNNGGNNSKIPEGGYVLSGHGVKNTWLKNNALVGAKLSLDFAKKQVLVIFTPESYLDKASISIDSAEKALQLSKNQFMDVPYADIEQKIVEAKGVYELVKQRLNESGTNGLMDLLNDLDQKVTEASYMNFESPKVQTRGLWMRPKEKNVEQVRDHVKKIKETGINAIYLETWWNGYTTWPTSLPDTELNPLYEGFDVLGAFIEEGKKQGIEIHAWVENFFVGGPVVVNHPDWLMKSRKGIDYEEGSHNAKWYWLNPALPQARDFVASVYDELVTKYDIASLHLDYARYPGSGDYTNDFGYDMYTRDLFSEKYGVDPLDLHPGDRYWDEWLQFRADIINSWVVRVVNEAHQIKPNLQITTAVWPNYEEAPKSHAQEAKYWLDHNLIDHLFHMSYAPGSELTVTDLRNSMALAGDNAFVSSGLDTFQGNPTSAVVDQITEATKNDGAGAALFEYEGLFNYKYDKVLKIGLYRNKAILPQYDTTKPLATVMEEVIRKINEIYVPFQGMSRKDGGKLIQKLESAVKDLHVNPTMTDETASDVKQKIDSISKLLASSSIHKEVKNRMKHDLDYGSRMIDIYFSKTAKTQLSKLTVSSGKKVMKVTPSFTPSTYDYKVKVGHSVTELNITASTRNQNSVISVGGKHIENDAVIPVQLQVGSNLVTLQVMSEDGRMKNYTVTIQRAGNDRGNYEE
;
A
#
# COMPACT_ATOMS: atom_id res chain seq x y z
N MET A 1 -6.63 -12.43 13.14
CA MET A 1 -6.56 -12.78 14.58
C MET A 1 -7.50 -13.93 15.02
N ARG A 2 -8.08 -14.75 14.12
CA ARG A 2 -9.09 -15.78 14.48
C ARG A 2 -8.64 -17.26 14.30
N LEU A 3 -7.34 -17.55 14.21
CA LEU A 3 -6.82 -18.94 14.10
C LEU A 3 -6.03 -19.45 15.32
N LYS A 4 -5.82 -18.62 16.36
CA LYS A 4 -5.00 -19.02 17.52
C LYS A 4 -5.75 -19.84 18.59
N ASN A 5 -7.08 -19.84 18.59
CA ASN A 5 -7.85 -20.42 19.71
C ASN A 5 -8.43 -21.83 19.48
N THR A 6 -8.19 -22.44 18.32
CA THR A 6 -8.73 -23.78 18.01
C THR A 6 -7.68 -24.89 18.07
N LEU A 7 -6.38 -24.57 18.11
CA LEU A 7 -5.31 -25.58 18.22
C LEU A 7 -4.95 -25.98 19.66
N SER A 8 -5.35 -25.22 20.68
CA SER A 8 -5.07 -25.59 22.08
C SER A 8 -6.03 -26.63 22.66
N PHE A 9 -7.11 -27.00 21.95
CA PHE A 9 -8.11 -27.96 22.45
C PHE A 9 -7.95 -29.39 21.90
N ILE A 10 -7.09 -29.61 20.90
CA ILE A 10 -6.90 -30.94 20.27
C ILE A 10 -5.61 -31.64 20.75
N LEU A 11 -4.68 -30.92 21.40
CA LEU A 11 -3.45 -31.52 21.93
C LEU A 11 -3.61 -32.21 23.30
N CYS A 12 -4.76 -32.08 23.97
CA CYS A 12 -4.99 -32.67 25.30
C CYS A 12 -5.57 -34.10 25.30
N PHE A 13 -5.78 -34.75 24.14
CA PHE A 13 -6.45 -36.07 24.09
C PHE A 13 -5.66 -37.22 23.44
N ALA A 14 -4.39 -37.05 23.08
CA ALA A 14 -3.61 -38.06 22.35
C ALA A 14 -2.29 -38.52 23.01
N LEU A 15 -2.19 -38.46 24.36
CA LEU A 15 -1.05 -39.01 25.11
C LEU A 15 -1.48 -39.87 26.31
N ILE A 16 -2.61 -40.57 26.19
CA ILE A 16 -2.97 -41.67 27.08
C ILE A 16 -2.83 -42.95 26.24
N PHE A 17 -1.99 -43.90 26.71
CA PHE A 17 -1.61 -45.19 26.11
C PHE A 17 -0.33 -45.24 25.25
N SER A 18 0.81 -45.23 25.93
CA SER A 18 1.91 -46.16 25.58
C SER A 18 2.66 -46.53 26.86
N GLY A 19 2.30 -47.69 27.43
CA GLY A 19 2.99 -48.26 28.57
C GLY A 19 4.39 -48.74 28.18
N THR A 20 5.39 -47.96 28.54
CA THR A 20 6.78 -48.41 28.67
C THR A 20 7.34 -47.76 29.93
N THR A 21 7.57 -48.58 30.95
CA THR A 21 8.28 -48.21 32.18
C THR A 21 9.74 -47.93 31.84
N LEU A 22 10.07 -46.65 31.67
CA LEU A 22 11.42 -46.14 31.91
C LEU A 22 11.49 -45.72 33.37
N THR A 23 12.24 -46.44 34.17
CA THR A 23 12.73 -45.97 35.47
C THR A 23 13.59 -44.73 35.23
N VAL A 24 12.96 -43.56 35.30
CA VAL A 24 13.64 -42.27 35.40
C VAL A 24 14.28 -42.23 36.77
N LEU A 25 15.61 -42.24 36.80
CA LEU A 25 16.36 -41.78 37.97
C LEU A 25 15.82 -40.40 38.31
N ALA A 26 15.40 -40.18 39.56
CA ALA A 26 14.95 -38.87 40.00
C ALA A 26 16.07 -37.86 39.69
N ASP A 27 15.82 -36.93 38.76
CA ASP A 27 16.65 -35.74 38.61
C ASP A 27 16.69 -35.07 39.99
N GLU A 28 17.88 -34.91 40.56
CA GLU A 28 18.05 -34.18 41.81
C GLU A 28 17.43 -32.79 41.63
N ALA A 29 16.45 -32.45 42.49
CA ALA A 29 15.80 -31.15 42.43
C ALA A 29 16.86 -30.06 42.61
N ILE A 30 16.92 -29.10 41.69
CA ILE A 30 17.82 -27.95 41.79
C ILE A 30 17.31 -27.07 42.94
N MET A 31 18.17 -26.71 43.88
CA MET A 31 17.80 -25.90 45.06
C MET A 31 18.70 -24.68 45.19
N ALA A 32 18.12 -23.55 45.59
CA ALA A 32 18.87 -22.42 46.13
C ALA A 32 18.92 -22.52 47.66
N LYS A 33 20.09 -22.30 48.23
CA LYS A 33 20.34 -22.33 49.67
C LYS A 33 20.91 -20.99 50.13
N ALA A 34 20.21 -20.35 51.06
CA ALA A 34 20.60 -19.06 51.64
C ALA A 34 21.59 -19.22 52.80
N ALA A 35 22.21 -18.11 53.20
CA ALA A 35 23.20 -18.06 54.29
C ALA A 35 22.66 -18.56 55.64
N ASN A 36 21.37 -18.34 55.90
CA ASN A 36 20.68 -18.81 57.11
C ASN A 36 20.35 -20.32 57.10
N GLY A 37 20.73 -21.03 56.02
CA GLY A 37 20.52 -22.47 55.85
C GLY A 37 19.17 -22.86 55.26
N ASN A 38 18.25 -21.91 55.06
CA ASN A 38 16.97 -22.17 54.40
C ASN A 38 17.19 -22.47 52.92
N THR A 39 16.31 -23.30 52.35
CA THR A 39 16.38 -23.73 50.95
C THR A 39 15.05 -23.53 50.24
N ILE A 40 15.10 -23.36 48.91
CA ILE A 40 13.93 -23.34 48.03
C ILE A 40 14.25 -24.02 46.70
N SER A 41 13.26 -24.69 46.10
CA SER A 41 13.43 -25.37 44.80
C SER A 41 13.46 -24.38 43.65
N ILE A 42 14.43 -24.52 42.75
CA ILE A 42 14.51 -23.80 41.47
C ILE A 42 13.66 -24.55 40.45
N THR A 43 12.64 -23.87 39.95
CA THR A 43 11.62 -24.41 39.04
C THR A 43 12.05 -24.43 37.57
N ALA A 44 12.95 -23.53 37.15
CA ALA A 44 13.57 -23.54 35.83
C ALA A 44 14.89 -22.74 35.80
N VAL A 45 15.67 -22.92 34.73
CA VAL A 45 16.91 -22.19 34.47
C VAL A 45 16.82 -21.48 33.11
N ASN A 46 17.22 -20.20 33.04
CA ASN A 46 17.26 -19.39 31.80
C ASN A 46 15.98 -19.42 30.97
N ARG A 47 14.83 -19.44 31.64
CA ARG A 47 13.52 -19.51 31.02
C ARG A 47 12.66 -18.38 31.56
N ALA A 48 11.75 -17.91 30.73
CA ALA A 48 10.73 -16.99 31.20
C ALA A 48 9.88 -17.57 32.34
N ILE A 49 9.40 -16.70 33.23
CA ILE A 49 8.49 -17.10 34.30
C ILE A 49 7.10 -17.40 33.71
N GLY A 50 6.55 -18.57 34.02
CA GLY A 50 5.34 -19.09 33.40
C GLY A 50 4.14 -19.19 34.34
N ALA A 51 4.36 -19.15 35.66
CA ALA A 51 3.32 -19.31 36.67
C ALA A 51 3.65 -18.60 37.99
N SER A 52 2.65 -18.50 38.87
CA SER A 52 2.84 -18.06 40.25
C SER A 52 3.68 -19.05 41.06
N ASP A 53 4.38 -18.58 42.10
CA ASP A 53 5.20 -19.39 43.02
C ASP A 53 6.50 -19.98 42.43
N GLU A 54 6.89 -19.60 41.22
CA GLU A 54 8.15 -20.07 40.60
C GLU A 54 9.39 -19.33 41.13
N MET A 55 10.50 -20.08 41.24
CA MET A 55 11.86 -19.59 41.46
C MET A 55 12.69 -19.94 40.22
N ILE A 56 13.18 -18.93 39.50
CA ILE A 56 13.94 -19.11 38.26
C ILE A 56 15.40 -18.73 38.50
N LEU A 57 16.33 -19.57 38.04
CA LEU A 57 17.75 -19.27 38.02
C LEU A 57 18.14 -18.71 36.65
N PHE A 58 18.50 -17.44 36.60
CA PHE A 58 19.07 -16.83 35.40
C PHE A 58 20.59 -16.79 35.50
N THR A 59 21.27 -17.49 34.60
CA THR A 59 22.74 -17.50 34.49
C THR A 59 23.20 -16.65 33.31
N ARG A 60 24.49 -16.31 33.29
CA ARG A 60 25.11 -15.57 32.18
C ARG A 60 24.95 -16.20 30.80
N GLU A 61 24.52 -17.46 30.70
CA GLU A 61 24.25 -18.14 29.44
C GLU A 61 22.93 -17.71 28.82
N ASN A 62 22.08 -16.98 29.56
CA ASN A 62 20.88 -16.40 29.00
C ASN A 62 21.22 -15.44 27.85
N SER A 63 20.48 -15.58 26.74
CA SER A 63 20.74 -14.86 25.50
C SER A 63 20.46 -13.35 25.61
N SER A 64 19.50 -12.95 26.46
CA SER A 64 19.12 -11.55 26.66
C SER A 64 20.01 -10.77 27.63
N LYS A 65 20.86 -11.46 28.42
CA LYS A 65 21.65 -10.87 29.54
C LYS A 65 20.83 -10.20 30.65
N LEU A 66 19.52 -10.22 30.54
CA LEU A 66 18.57 -9.71 31.51
C LEU A 66 17.67 -10.85 32.00
N THR A 67 17.16 -10.75 33.22
CA THR A 67 15.99 -11.54 33.62
C THR A 67 14.77 -11.11 32.82
N ASP A 68 13.66 -11.82 32.97
CA ASP A 68 12.37 -11.25 32.59
C ASP A 68 12.02 -10.05 33.48
N SER A 69 11.12 -9.19 32.98
CA SER A 69 10.48 -8.15 33.77
C SER A 69 9.19 -8.69 34.38
N ASN A 70 9.06 -8.70 35.71
CA ASN A 70 7.82 -9.05 36.39
C ASN A 70 7.61 -8.19 37.65
N PRO A 71 6.56 -7.34 37.71
CA PRO A 71 6.33 -6.41 38.81
C PRO A 71 5.87 -7.08 40.13
N TYR A 72 5.71 -8.40 40.13
CA TYR A 72 5.32 -9.20 41.30
C TYR A 72 6.42 -10.18 41.74
N ALA A 73 7.64 -9.99 41.25
CA ALA A 73 8.79 -10.82 41.59
C ALA A 73 9.85 -10.06 42.40
N ALA A 74 10.72 -10.81 43.06
CA ALA A 74 11.95 -10.35 43.68
C ALA A 74 13.13 -10.97 42.93
N ALA A 75 14.20 -10.21 42.78
CA ALA A 75 15.43 -10.67 42.16
C ALA A 75 16.58 -10.53 43.16
N ALA A 76 17.20 -11.64 43.54
CA ALA A 76 18.48 -11.61 44.23
C ALA A 76 19.59 -11.76 43.20
N VAL A 77 20.34 -10.69 42.98
CA VAL A 77 21.53 -10.67 42.15
C VAL A 77 22.67 -11.26 42.97
N VAL A 78 23.28 -12.32 42.47
CA VAL A 78 24.35 -13.05 43.15
C VAL A 78 25.56 -13.02 42.25
N ASP A 79 26.70 -12.55 42.76
CA ASP A 79 27.95 -12.51 42.01
C ASP A 79 29.04 -13.37 42.67
N TYR A 80 29.97 -13.86 41.86
CA TYR A 80 31.10 -14.65 42.34
C TYR A 80 32.30 -13.75 42.62
N HIS A 81 32.72 -13.71 43.88
CA HIS A 81 33.91 -13.00 44.31
C HIS A 81 34.72 -13.84 45.31
N GLU A 82 36.06 -13.86 45.17
CA GLU A 82 36.99 -14.52 46.11
C GLU A 82 36.63 -15.97 46.49
N GLY A 83 36.09 -16.73 45.53
CA GLY A 83 35.75 -18.14 45.76
C GLY A 83 34.31 -18.41 46.21
N THR A 84 33.50 -17.37 46.43
CA THR A 84 32.14 -17.50 46.99
C THR A 84 31.12 -16.75 46.13
N TYR A 85 29.93 -17.32 45.96
CA TYR A 85 28.77 -16.62 45.39
C TYR A 85 28.03 -15.90 46.51
N SER A 86 27.95 -14.58 46.43
CA SER A 86 27.26 -13.75 47.43
C SER A 86 26.26 -12.82 46.77
N VAL A 87 25.13 -12.61 47.45
CA VAL A 87 24.12 -11.63 47.03
C VAL A 87 24.78 -10.26 46.98
N THR A 88 24.76 -9.61 45.83
CA THR A 88 25.23 -8.23 45.66
C THR A 88 24.09 -7.24 45.76
N ASP A 89 22.90 -7.64 45.34
CA ASP A 89 21.71 -6.80 45.39
C ASP A 89 20.44 -7.65 45.51
N VAL A 90 19.41 -7.08 46.12
CA VAL A 90 18.07 -7.68 46.15
C VAL A 90 17.06 -6.62 45.77
N THR A 91 16.48 -6.76 44.59
CA THR A 91 15.48 -5.84 44.07
C THR A 91 14.08 -6.43 44.19
N TYR A 92 13.11 -5.56 44.47
CA TYR A 92 11.72 -5.96 44.67
C TYR A 92 10.83 -5.22 43.70
N ARG A 93 10.07 -5.97 42.89
CA ARG A 93 9.03 -5.41 42.02
C ARG A 93 9.57 -4.39 41.01
N GLU A 94 10.82 -4.56 40.62
CA GLU A 94 11.49 -3.81 39.57
C GLU A 94 11.41 -4.55 38.22
N GLY A 95 11.82 -3.86 37.14
CA GLY A 95 11.84 -4.42 35.79
C GLY A 95 12.87 -5.55 35.63
N ALA A 96 13.21 -5.84 34.38
CA ALA A 96 14.24 -6.83 34.07
C ALA A 96 15.58 -6.46 34.72
N VAL A 97 16.21 -7.42 35.41
CA VAL A 97 17.45 -7.22 36.16
C VAL A 97 18.63 -7.78 35.38
N HIS A 98 19.75 -7.07 35.37
CA HIS A 98 20.95 -7.51 34.67
C HIS A 98 21.56 -8.76 35.32
N ILE A 99 21.92 -9.75 34.49
CA ILE A 99 22.54 -10.97 34.95
C ILE A 99 24.06 -10.77 35.00
N PRO A 100 24.69 -10.83 36.20
CA PRO A 100 26.12 -10.57 36.34
C PRO A 100 26.98 -11.59 35.58
N THR A 101 28.09 -11.13 35.03
CA THR A 101 29.01 -11.94 34.19
C THR A 101 29.61 -13.13 34.93
N ASN A 102 29.86 -12.98 36.22
CA ASN A 102 30.40 -14.01 37.11
C ASN A 102 29.38 -14.56 38.08
N GLY A 103 28.10 -14.30 37.84
CA GLY A 103 27.06 -14.62 38.79
C GLY A 103 25.79 -15.13 38.12
N PHE A 104 24.72 -15.03 38.88
CA PHE A 104 23.38 -15.41 38.47
C PHE A 104 22.36 -14.53 39.18
N VAL A 105 21.12 -14.57 38.72
CA VAL A 105 19.99 -13.96 39.41
C VAL A 105 19.01 -15.04 39.79
N LEU A 106 18.60 -15.05 41.07
CA LEU A 106 17.45 -15.82 41.53
C LEU A 106 16.23 -14.93 41.46
N PHE A 107 15.28 -15.32 40.60
CA PHE A 107 14.10 -14.53 40.29
C PHE A 107 12.86 -15.27 40.77
N GLY A 108 12.27 -14.80 41.87
CA GLY A 108 11.18 -15.48 42.58
C GLY A 108 9.88 -14.70 42.51
N HIS A 109 8.77 -15.37 42.19
CA HIS A 109 7.41 -14.80 42.20
C HIS A 109 6.53 -15.51 43.24
N GLY A 110 5.55 -14.81 43.81
CA GLY A 110 4.65 -15.38 44.83
C GLY A 110 5.38 -15.76 46.13
N SER A 111 5.21 -16.99 46.60
CA SER A 111 5.93 -17.54 47.75
C SER A 111 7.46 -17.52 47.58
N SER A 112 7.96 -17.64 46.34
CA SER A 112 9.39 -17.49 46.04
C SER A 112 9.88 -16.04 46.15
N GLU A 113 9.04 -15.04 45.84
CA GLU A 113 9.32 -13.61 46.11
C GLU A 113 9.52 -13.38 47.61
N GLN A 114 8.59 -13.91 48.41
CA GLN A 114 8.64 -13.79 49.87
C GLN A 114 9.84 -14.54 50.46
N TRP A 115 10.18 -15.70 49.89
CA TRP A 115 11.36 -16.44 50.31
C TRP A 115 12.64 -15.64 50.07
N ILE A 116 12.80 -14.96 48.93
CA ILE A 116 13.96 -14.08 48.69
C ILE A 116 13.99 -12.96 49.73
N LYS A 117 12.85 -12.31 50.00
CA LYS A 117 12.75 -11.24 51.03
C LYS A 117 13.21 -11.66 52.41
N ASP A 118 12.81 -12.86 52.82
CA ASP A 118 13.02 -13.33 54.18
C ASP A 118 14.42 -13.94 54.38
N ASN A 119 15.11 -14.31 53.29
CA ASN A 119 16.31 -15.15 53.35
C ASN A 119 17.54 -14.59 52.64
N MET A 120 17.43 -13.48 51.90
CA MET A 120 18.55 -12.93 51.13
C MET A 120 18.74 -11.44 51.41
N SER A 121 19.96 -11.06 51.76
CA SER A 121 20.41 -9.67 51.90
C SER A 121 21.79 -9.50 51.25
N PRO A 122 22.13 -8.30 50.75
CA PRO A 122 23.46 -8.03 50.20
C PRO A 122 24.59 -8.44 51.17
N GLY A 123 25.55 -9.20 50.66
CA GLY A 123 26.65 -9.82 51.41
C GLY A 123 26.41 -11.29 51.79
N ASP A 124 25.16 -11.78 51.73
CA ASP A 124 24.86 -13.17 52.11
C ASP A 124 25.40 -14.17 51.08
N PRO A 125 26.10 -15.25 51.49
CA PRO A 125 26.47 -16.33 50.58
C PRO A 125 25.23 -17.10 50.11
N VAL A 126 25.26 -17.52 48.84
CA VAL A 126 24.21 -18.34 48.20
C VAL A 126 24.84 -19.55 47.53
N GLU A 127 24.27 -20.73 47.80
CA GLU A 127 24.70 -21.99 47.21
C GLU A 127 23.59 -22.55 46.31
N ILE A 128 23.93 -22.92 45.07
CA ILE A 128 23.02 -23.65 44.19
C ILE A 128 23.40 -25.14 44.23
N VAL A 129 22.47 -25.97 44.67
CA VAL A 129 22.65 -27.42 44.83
C VAL A 129 21.89 -28.13 43.71
N GLY A 130 22.47 -29.19 43.14
CA GLY A 130 21.84 -29.97 42.05
C GLY A 130 21.95 -29.35 40.66
N TYR A 131 22.65 -28.22 40.50
CA TYR A 131 22.94 -27.61 39.19
C TYR A 131 24.39 -27.10 39.14
N THR A 132 25.10 -27.45 38.06
CA THR A 132 26.46 -26.95 37.83
C THR A 132 26.36 -25.56 37.20
N LEU A 133 26.62 -24.51 37.98
CA LEU A 133 26.70 -23.15 37.47
C LEU A 133 27.80 -23.02 36.41
N PRO A 134 27.65 -22.16 35.39
CA PRO A 134 28.72 -21.83 34.48
C PRO A 134 29.98 -21.45 35.26
N ALA A 135 31.13 -22.03 34.91
CA ALA A 135 32.37 -21.80 35.66
C ALA A 135 32.67 -20.29 35.78
N PRO A 136 32.91 -19.75 36.98
CA PRO A 136 33.25 -18.35 37.14
C PRO A 136 34.40 -17.97 36.21
N VAL A 137 34.31 -16.82 35.55
CA VAL A 137 35.44 -16.27 34.81
C VAL A 137 36.44 -15.76 35.82
N VAL A 138 37.36 -16.62 36.24
CA VAL A 138 38.46 -16.28 37.15
C VAL A 138 39.49 -15.43 36.39
N GLY A 139 39.67 -14.18 36.81
CA GLY A 139 40.61 -13.22 36.21
C GLY A 139 40.00 -11.84 36.00
N GLY A 140 40.86 -10.83 35.82
CA GLY A 140 40.42 -9.46 35.50
C GLY A 140 39.74 -9.35 34.12
N PRO A 141 39.40 -8.12 33.68
CA PRO A 141 38.91 -7.85 32.34
C PRO A 141 39.76 -8.55 31.26
N GLN A 142 39.13 -9.21 30.28
CA GLN A 142 39.84 -9.94 29.21
C GLN A 142 39.06 -10.01 27.89
N LEU A 143 39.77 -10.19 26.78
CA LEU A 143 39.25 -10.38 25.42
C LEU A 143 39.36 -11.86 25.02
N ILE A 144 38.28 -12.41 24.46
CA ILE A 144 38.24 -13.73 23.83
C ILE A 144 38.30 -13.53 22.32
N THR A 145 39.34 -14.05 21.67
CA THR A 145 39.52 -14.03 20.21
C THR A 145 39.57 -15.45 19.65
N GLU A 146 39.54 -15.60 18.32
CA GLU A 146 39.78 -16.91 17.68
C GLU A 146 41.19 -17.46 17.96
N GLN A 147 42.13 -16.62 18.38
CA GLN A 147 43.54 -16.96 18.62
C GLN A 147 43.83 -17.25 20.11
N GLY A 148 42.87 -17.02 20.99
CA GLY A 148 42.99 -17.22 22.44
C GLY A 148 42.50 -16.04 23.28
N THR A 149 42.78 -16.11 24.57
CA THR A 149 42.37 -15.11 25.58
C THR A 149 43.48 -14.11 25.85
N ILE A 150 43.14 -12.84 25.91
CA ILE A 150 44.09 -11.72 26.07
C ILE A 150 43.64 -10.84 27.24
N PRO A 151 44.46 -10.55 28.26
CA PRO A 151 44.08 -9.67 29.36
C PRO A 151 43.87 -8.22 28.88
N ILE A 152 42.92 -7.52 29.50
CA ILE A 152 42.71 -6.08 29.33
C ILE A 152 43.35 -5.37 30.53
N ASP A 153 44.24 -4.42 30.27
CA ASP A 153 44.99 -3.71 31.31
C ASP A 153 44.15 -2.61 31.97
N VAL A 154 43.34 -1.89 31.19
CA VAL A 154 42.48 -0.80 31.68
C VAL A 154 41.13 -0.74 30.94
N VAL A 155 40.07 -0.35 31.66
CA VAL A 155 38.72 -0.14 31.12
C VAL A 155 38.29 1.28 31.46
N ASP A 156 37.78 2.01 30.46
CA ASP A 156 37.25 3.38 30.59
C ASP A 156 38.18 4.37 31.31
N GLN A 157 39.48 4.23 31.07
CA GLN A 157 40.53 5.07 31.65
C GLN A 157 41.60 5.42 30.61
N ASP A 158 42.41 6.43 30.91
CA ASP A 158 43.53 6.82 30.05
C ASP A 158 44.53 5.66 29.86
N GLN A 159 44.89 5.39 28.61
CA GLN A 159 45.70 4.23 28.26
C GLN A 159 47.21 4.47 28.47
N PRO A 160 47.91 3.62 29.25
CA PRO A 160 49.38 3.61 29.30
C PRO A 160 50.02 3.04 28.03
N ALA A 161 51.30 3.34 27.79
CA ALA A 161 52.05 2.74 26.67
C ALA A 161 52.25 1.22 26.86
N ASN A 162 52.27 0.46 25.76
CA ASN A 162 52.44 -1.01 25.73
C ASN A 162 51.30 -1.81 26.40
N THR A 163 50.07 -1.30 26.37
CA THR A 163 48.91 -1.94 27.04
C THR A 163 47.72 -2.10 26.10
N ILE A 164 46.74 -2.93 26.51
CA ILE A 164 45.42 -3.08 25.88
C ILE A 164 44.37 -2.41 26.79
N ALA A 165 43.64 -1.46 26.23
CA ALA A 165 42.52 -0.78 26.87
C ALA A 165 41.19 -1.14 26.18
N VAL A 166 40.09 -1.11 26.93
CA VAL A 166 38.73 -1.15 26.38
C VAL A 166 37.96 0.12 26.79
N TYR A 167 37.35 0.76 25.80
CA TYR A 167 36.50 1.94 25.98
C TYR A 167 35.05 1.63 25.63
N THR A 168 34.17 1.83 26.58
CA THR A 168 32.72 1.68 26.48
C THR A 168 32.05 3.05 26.49
N ARG A 169 30.72 3.10 26.32
CA ARG A 169 29.98 4.37 26.36
C ARG A 169 30.03 5.06 27.73
N HIS A 170 30.54 4.40 28.77
CA HIS A 170 30.83 5.04 30.06
C HIS A 170 32.01 6.02 30.00
N PHE A 171 32.97 5.82 29.09
CA PHE A 171 34.08 6.76 28.90
C PHE A 171 33.66 8.07 28.23
N GLY A 172 32.66 7.98 27.34
CA GLY A 172 32.17 9.09 26.52
C GLY A 172 31.80 8.62 25.11
N GLU A 173 31.58 9.57 24.20
CA GLU A 173 31.22 9.24 22.82
C GLU A 173 32.43 8.93 21.93
N MET A 174 33.60 9.41 22.34
CA MET A 174 34.86 9.30 21.61
C MET A 174 35.95 8.86 22.59
N THR A 175 36.91 8.06 22.11
CA THR A 175 38.20 7.91 22.80
C THR A 175 38.97 9.23 22.71
N ARG A 176 40.04 9.37 23.49
CA ARG A 176 40.94 10.52 23.35
C ARG A 176 41.78 10.37 22.06
N PRO A 177 42.32 11.48 21.51
CA PRO A 177 43.36 11.42 20.49
C PRO A 177 44.53 10.53 20.94
N PHE A 178 45.10 9.76 20.00
CA PHE A 178 46.14 8.75 20.25
C PHE A 178 47.31 8.92 19.27
N SER A 179 48.43 8.22 19.49
CA SER A 179 49.69 8.34 18.72
C SER A 179 49.84 7.28 17.61
N GLU A 180 50.85 7.45 16.74
CA GLU A 180 51.17 6.54 15.61
C GLU A 180 51.46 5.10 16.01
N ASP A 181 51.88 4.86 17.25
CA ASP A 181 52.15 3.53 17.80
C ASP A 181 50.91 2.87 18.42
N THR A 182 49.73 3.45 18.24
CA THR A 182 48.46 2.94 18.78
C THR A 182 47.51 2.56 17.65
N VAL A 183 46.86 1.41 17.82
CA VAL A 183 45.79 0.93 16.93
C VAL A 183 44.53 0.70 17.75
N GLN A 184 43.38 1.13 17.22
CA GLN A 184 42.08 0.96 17.85
C GLN A 184 41.14 0.14 16.97
N TYR A 185 40.19 -0.56 17.57
CA TYR A 185 39.22 -1.40 16.86
C TYR A 185 37.82 -1.14 17.40
N ILE A 186 36.88 -0.77 16.53
CA ILE A 186 35.46 -0.65 16.90
C ILE A 186 34.83 -2.03 16.85
N ILE A 187 34.23 -2.45 17.96
CA ILE A 187 33.57 -3.74 18.11
C ILE A 187 32.07 -3.54 18.33
N THR A 188 31.26 -4.24 17.53
CA THR A 188 29.79 -4.28 17.69
C THR A 188 29.30 -5.72 17.51
N ASN A 189 28.37 -6.18 18.35
CA ASN A 189 27.87 -7.56 18.32
C ASN A 189 29.00 -8.62 18.23
N ASP A 190 30.04 -8.43 19.05
CA ASP A 190 31.24 -9.27 19.12
C ASP A 190 32.02 -9.39 17.79
N VAL A 191 31.91 -8.41 16.89
CA VAL A 191 32.63 -8.38 15.60
C VAL A 191 33.41 -7.07 15.47
N SER A 192 34.66 -7.15 15.04
CA SER A 192 35.44 -5.98 14.64
C SER A 192 34.88 -5.39 13.34
N VAL A 193 34.42 -4.14 13.38
CA VAL A 193 33.82 -3.47 12.20
C VAL A 193 34.73 -2.41 11.60
N VAL A 194 35.62 -1.81 12.39
CA VAL A 194 36.60 -0.82 11.94
C VAL A 194 37.94 -1.05 12.62
N LYS A 195 39.02 -0.93 11.85
CA LYS A 195 40.41 -0.82 12.34
C LYS A 195 40.88 0.63 12.17
N SER A 196 41.06 1.31 13.29
CA SER A 196 41.42 2.70 13.41
C SER A 196 42.93 2.84 13.65
N THR A 197 43.61 3.59 12.79
CA THR A 197 45.03 3.94 12.94
C THR A 197 45.18 5.45 13.09
N TYR A 198 46.38 5.92 13.42
CA TYR A 198 46.62 7.34 13.61
C TYR A 198 46.20 8.21 12.42
N GLY A 199 46.50 7.76 11.20
CA GLY A 199 46.13 8.48 9.97
C GLY A 199 44.63 8.50 9.66
N VAL A 200 43.82 7.69 10.37
CA VAL A 200 42.36 7.62 10.18
C VAL A 200 41.64 8.44 11.25
N HIS A 201 41.91 8.17 12.53
CA HIS A 201 41.20 8.81 13.66
C HIS A 201 42.12 9.30 14.79
N GLY A 202 43.45 9.21 14.64
CA GLY A 202 44.40 9.51 15.71
C GLY A 202 44.28 10.92 16.28
N GLN A 203 43.93 11.91 15.44
CA GLN A 203 43.83 13.31 15.85
C GLN A 203 42.53 13.64 16.59
N SER A 204 41.45 12.89 16.35
CA SER A 204 40.12 13.13 16.94
C SER A 204 39.72 12.11 18.02
N GLY A 205 40.44 10.99 18.10
CA GLY A 205 39.98 9.78 18.79
C GLY A 205 38.98 8.99 17.94
N THR A 206 38.67 7.77 18.39
CA THR A 206 37.77 6.81 17.74
C THR A 206 36.38 6.86 18.39
N TYR A 207 35.32 6.81 17.58
CA TYR A 207 33.94 6.79 18.08
C TYR A 207 33.62 5.48 18.82
N ILE A 208 32.99 5.60 19.98
CA ILE A 208 32.59 4.46 20.81
C ILE A 208 31.11 4.16 20.56
N PRO A 209 30.74 3.06 19.88
CA PRO A 209 29.35 2.81 19.49
C PRO A 209 28.42 2.59 20.69
N ALA A 210 27.16 3.02 20.54
CA ALA A 210 26.13 2.94 21.59
C ALA A 210 25.81 1.49 22.03
N ASN A 211 26.03 0.52 21.15
CA ASN A 211 25.81 -0.91 21.34
C ASN A 211 27.12 -1.72 21.20
N GLY A 212 28.26 -1.12 21.56
CA GLY A 212 29.56 -1.76 21.43
C GLY A 212 30.66 -1.08 22.23
N TYR A 213 31.90 -1.32 21.85
CA TYR A 213 33.08 -0.84 22.55
C TYR A 213 34.28 -0.68 21.60
N VAL A 214 35.31 0.04 22.04
CA VAL A 214 36.58 0.18 21.32
C VAL A 214 37.67 -0.56 22.06
N ILE A 215 38.41 -1.42 21.37
CA ILE A 215 39.67 -2.00 21.87
C ILE A 215 40.81 -1.10 21.41
N SER A 216 41.69 -0.67 22.30
CA SER A 216 42.88 0.12 21.97
C SER A 216 44.14 -0.62 22.39
N ALA A 217 45.10 -0.80 21.49
CA ALA A 217 46.39 -1.42 21.77
C ALA A 217 47.52 -0.43 21.44
N SER A 218 48.42 -0.17 22.39
CA SER A 218 49.51 0.80 22.25
C SER A 218 50.89 0.13 22.24
N GLY A 219 51.87 0.73 21.56
CA GLY A 219 53.27 0.28 21.53
C GLY A 219 53.45 -1.18 21.09
N ASN A 220 54.17 -1.98 21.88
CA ASN A 220 54.40 -3.40 21.61
C ASN A 220 53.12 -4.25 21.61
N ALA A 221 52.10 -3.84 22.38
CA ALA A 221 50.80 -4.51 22.38
C ALA A 221 50.09 -4.35 21.04
N ALA A 222 50.20 -3.18 20.40
CA ALA A 222 49.68 -2.93 19.05
C ALA A 222 50.29 -3.89 18.00
N SER A 223 51.59 -4.18 18.11
CA SER A 223 52.30 -5.08 17.19
C SER A 223 51.90 -6.54 17.38
N SER A 224 51.48 -6.92 18.60
CA SER A 224 51.13 -8.29 18.97
C SER A 224 49.63 -8.58 18.83
N PHE A 225 48.80 -7.53 18.86
CA PHE A 225 47.34 -7.60 18.75
C PHE A 225 46.89 -7.22 17.34
N ASN A 226 46.74 -8.21 16.46
CA ASN A 226 46.24 -8.01 15.09
C ASN A 226 44.85 -8.65 14.91
N LEU A 227 43.83 -7.80 14.92
CA LEU A 227 42.45 -8.16 14.63
C LEU A 227 42.06 -7.63 13.24
N GLU A 228 41.49 -8.49 12.40
CA GLU A 228 40.98 -8.07 11.09
C GLU A 228 39.49 -7.72 11.16
N VAL A 229 39.04 -6.81 10.29
CA VAL A 229 37.62 -6.46 10.18
C VAL A 229 36.83 -7.72 9.80
N GLY A 230 35.75 -7.97 10.53
CA GLY A 230 34.89 -9.15 10.40
C GLY A 230 35.27 -10.32 11.30
N GLN A 231 36.38 -10.25 12.03
CA GLN A 231 36.71 -11.27 13.04
C GLN A 231 35.92 -11.08 14.33
N SER A 232 35.68 -12.20 15.02
CA SER A 232 34.98 -12.20 16.29
C SER A 232 35.92 -11.90 17.46
N VAL A 233 35.48 -10.98 18.33
CA VAL A 233 36.13 -10.69 19.60
C VAL A 233 35.07 -10.34 20.65
N LYS A 234 35.23 -10.91 21.84
CA LYS A 234 34.30 -10.70 22.94
C LYS A 234 35.02 -10.23 24.19
N ALA A 235 34.60 -9.11 24.76
CA ALA A 235 35.05 -8.66 26.07
C ALA A 235 34.31 -9.43 27.16
N MET A 236 35.07 -9.93 28.13
CA MET A 236 34.59 -10.63 29.31
C MET A 236 35.01 -9.82 30.54
N ASN A 237 34.14 -9.80 31.56
CA ASN A 237 34.34 -9.02 32.78
C ASN A 237 34.49 -7.50 32.52
N VAL A 238 33.78 -6.98 31.51
CA VAL A 238 33.65 -5.56 31.18
C VAL A 238 32.17 -5.23 31.13
N ASP A 239 31.74 -4.18 31.83
CA ASP A 239 30.37 -3.68 31.75
C ASP A 239 30.19 -2.85 30.47
N ILE A 240 29.41 -3.36 29.53
CA ILE A 240 29.18 -2.71 28.23
C ILE A 240 27.72 -2.27 28.19
N PRO A 241 27.43 -0.96 28.25
CA PRO A 241 26.06 -0.46 28.16
C PRO A 241 25.51 -0.73 26.76
N ILE A 242 24.34 -1.38 26.69
CA ILE A 242 23.64 -1.63 25.42
C ILE A 242 22.58 -0.56 25.25
N LEU A 243 22.92 0.52 24.55
CA LEU A 243 21.99 1.60 24.23
C LEU A 243 21.42 1.39 22.82
N PRO A 244 20.11 1.62 22.61
CA PRO A 244 19.52 1.63 21.27
C PRO A 244 20.20 2.67 20.36
N SER A 245 20.04 2.55 19.05
CA SER A 245 20.57 3.55 18.10
C SER A 245 19.86 4.90 18.20
N LYS A 246 18.60 4.90 18.63
CA LYS A 246 17.84 6.11 18.95
C LYS A 246 17.16 5.86 20.27
N TYR A 247 17.40 6.72 21.24
CA TYR A 247 16.80 6.56 22.55
C TYR A 247 16.57 7.90 23.22
N LEU A 248 15.71 7.85 24.22
CA LEU A 248 15.49 8.92 25.16
C LEU A 248 15.79 8.39 26.56
N LYS A 249 16.71 9.01 27.30
CA LYS A 249 16.90 8.71 28.72
C LYS A 249 16.00 9.61 29.53
N VAL A 250 15.11 9.00 30.31
CA VAL A 250 14.25 9.68 31.28
C VAL A 250 14.30 8.89 32.58
N ASN A 251 14.56 9.57 33.70
CA ASN A 251 14.80 8.94 35.00
C ASN A 251 15.87 7.82 34.96
N GLY A 252 16.92 7.99 34.14
CA GLY A 252 17.98 6.98 33.99
C GLY A 252 17.62 5.77 33.13
N ILE A 253 16.37 5.64 32.68
CA ILE A 253 15.91 4.57 31.79
C ILE A 253 16.10 5.01 30.35
N ALA A 254 16.91 4.27 29.58
CA ALA A 254 17.04 4.46 28.14
C ALA A 254 15.85 3.81 27.40
N VAL A 255 14.95 4.63 26.90
CA VAL A 255 13.78 4.21 26.11
C VAL A 255 14.16 4.23 24.64
N GLY A 256 14.16 3.06 23.99
CA GLY A 256 14.37 2.98 22.54
C GLY A 256 13.27 3.71 21.77
N ILE A 257 13.64 4.38 20.68
CA ILE A 257 12.71 5.07 19.78
C ILE A 257 12.58 4.23 18.52
N ASP A 258 11.40 3.62 18.32
CA ASP A 258 11.13 2.77 17.16
C ASP A 258 10.88 3.61 15.90
N LYS A 259 10.29 4.80 16.07
CA LYS A 259 9.84 5.65 14.96
C LYS A 259 9.95 7.11 15.31
N ILE A 260 10.32 7.94 14.34
CA ILE A 260 10.16 9.39 14.41
C ILE A 260 9.04 9.75 13.45
N ASN A 261 8.00 10.42 13.93
CA ASN A 261 6.83 10.88 13.17
C ASN A 261 6.07 9.77 12.41
N GLY A 262 4.90 9.38 12.89
CA GLY A 262 4.04 8.40 12.21
C GLY A 262 3.04 7.77 13.17
N PRO A 263 2.10 6.92 12.70
CA PRO A 263 1.16 6.25 13.60
C PRO A 263 1.89 5.32 14.57
N ARG A 264 1.43 5.28 15.83
CA ARG A 264 1.95 4.37 16.87
C ARG A 264 1.22 3.03 16.83
N GLY A 265 1.96 1.96 16.51
CA GLY A 265 1.49 0.58 16.58
C GLY A 265 1.60 -0.02 17.98
N ALA A 266 1.07 -1.24 18.15
CA ALA A 266 1.17 -1.99 19.40
C ALA A 266 2.65 -2.27 19.76
N GLY A 267 3.04 -2.00 21.01
CA GLY A 267 4.40 -2.15 21.51
C GLY A 267 5.37 -1.03 21.16
N GLU A 268 5.01 -0.12 20.24
CA GLU A 268 5.94 0.87 19.71
C GLU A 268 6.09 2.11 20.61
N VAL A 269 7.28 2.73 20.52
CA VAL A 269 7.61 4.06 21.02
C VAL A 269 7.87 5.00 19.84
N VAL A 270 7.12 6.08 19.76
CA VAL A 270 7.19 7.07 18.67
C VAL A 270 7.60 8.44 19.21
N LEU A 271 8.60 9.06 18.58
CA LEU A 271 8.98 10.44 18.80
C LEU A 271 8.29 11.35 17.79
N TYR A 272 7.40 12.23 18.24
CA TYR A 272 6.77 13.25 17.40
C TYR A 272 7.49 14.58 17.51
N GLN A 273 7.95 15.06 16.36
CA GLN A 273 8.61 16.35 16.19
C GLN A 273 7.64 17.39 15.61
N PRO A 274 7.95 18.71 15.69
CA PRO A 274 7.07 19.77 15.20
C PRO A 274 6.69 19.62 13.73
N THR A 275 7.52 18.94 12.94
CA THR A 275 7.31 18.64 11.53
C THR A 275 6.17 17.66 11.25
N TYR A 276 5.65 16.96 12.28
CA TYR A 276 4.54 16.01 12.11
C TYR A 276 3.17 16.70 11.99
N GLY A 277 2.94 17.75 12.79
CA GLY A 277 1.66 18.43 12.89
C GLY A 277 1.51 19.15 14.23
N ALA A 278 0.32 19.72 14.47
CA ALA A 278 0.03 20.42 15.73
C ALA A 278 -0.14 19.48 16.93
N THR A 279 -0.52 18.21 16.70
CA THR A 279 -0.75 17.20 17.74
C THR A 279 -0.31 15.80 17.27
N THR A 280 -0.23 14.83 18.18
CA THR A 280 0.22 13.46 17.89
C THR A 280 -0.83 12.59 17.19
N ASN A 281 -2.12 12.93 17.31
CA ASN A 281 -3.28 12.17 16.81
C ASN A 281 -3.30 10.71 17.27
N GLN A 282 -2.85 10.42 18.50
CA GLN A 282 -2.85 9.07 19.04
C GLN A 282 -4.08 8.75 19.86
N ASN A 283 -4.46 7.47 19.83
CA ASN A 283 -5.57 6.95 20.60
C ASN A 283 -5.23 6.80 22.09
N ALA A 284 -6.23 6.37 22.87
CA ALA A 284 -6.10 6.20 24.30
C ALA A 284 -5.10 5.13 24.78
N TRP A 285 -4.57 4.26 23.92
CA TRP A 285 -3.78 3.09 24.35
C TRP A 285 -2.28 3.38 24.49
N GLY A 286 -1.90 4.15 25.51
CA GLY A 286 -0.51 4.43 25.83
C GLY A 286 -0.33 5.63 26.74
N MET A 287 0.88 6.19 26.76
CA MET A 287 1.21 7.44 27.43
C MET A 287 2.00 8.35 26.49
N GLU A 288 2.00 9.64 26.79
CA GLU A 288 2.76 10.66 26.06
C GLU A 288 3.48 11.60 27.02
N LEU A 289 4.76 11.85 26.73
CA LEU A 289 5.61 12.79 27.45
C LEU A 289 5.91 13.96 26.51
N THR A 290 5.38 15.14 26.79
CA THR A 290 5.76 16.36 26.07
C THR A 290 7.04 16.91 26.68
N VAL A 291 8.02 17.25 25.86
CA VAL A 291 9.36 17.70 26.28
C VAL A 291 9.70 19.02 25.60
N VAL A 292 10.12 20.01 26.39
CA VAL A 292 10.62 21.32 25.93
C VAL A 292 11.89 21.64 26.71
N GLY A 293 12.95 22.07 26.02
CA GLY A 293 14.22 22.40 26.68
C GLY A 293 14.79 21.26 27.53
N ASN A 294 14.73 20.02 27.01
CA ASN A 294 15.19 18.79 27.68
C ASN A 294 14.48 18.47 29.01
N LYS A 295 13.28 19.02 29.23
CA LYS A 295 12.46 18.73 30.40
C LYS A 295 11.06 18.31 30.03
N VAL A 296 10.53 17.31 30.71
CA VAL A 296 9.12 16.91 30.58
C VAL A 296 8.24 18.07 31.05
N THR A 297 7.40 18.61 30.18
CA THR A 297 6.46 19.69 30.48
C THR A 297 5.02 19.21 30.63
N ASN A 298 4.68 18.06 30.05
CA ASN A 298 3.37 17.43 30.19
C ASN A 298 3.47 15.90 30.14
N VAL A 299 2.57 15.22 30.86
CA VAL A 299 2.44 13.76 30.87
C VAL A 299 0.98 13.40 30.69
N VAL A 300 0.65 12.70 29.62
CA VAL A 300 -0.67 12.13 29.36
C VAL A 300 -0.56 10.61 29.50
N ALA A 301 -1.49 9.99 30.21
CA ALA A 301 -1.55 8.53 30.37
C ALA A 301 -2.99 8.06 30.14
N ILE A 302 -3.18 6.74 30.04
CA ILE A 302 -4.50 6.13 29.88
C ILE A 302 -5.44 6.65 30.97
N ALA A 303 -6.48 7.36 30.55
CA ALA A 303 -7.47 7.96 31.41
C ALA A 303 -8.89 7.68 30.89
N TYR A 304 -9.86 7.83 31.78
CA TYR A 304 -11.27 7.58 31.50
C TYR A 304 -12.04 8.90 31.55
N ASP A 305 -12.96 9.09 30.61
CA ASP A 305 -13.90 10.20 30.67
C ASP A 305 -14.97 9.90 31.74
N PRO A 306 -15.04 10.70 32.83
CA PRO A 306 -15.98 10.46 33.90
C PRO A 306 -17.45 10.64 33.49
N ASN A 307 -17.73 11.29 32.34
CA ASN A 307 -19.08 11.56 31.88
C ASN A 307 -19.59 10.52 30.88
N THR A 308 -18.74 10.05 29.97
CA THR A 308 -19.15 9.15 28.87
C THR A 308 -18.77 7.70 29.12
N GLY A 309 -17.77 7.49 29.96
CA GLY A 309 -17.21 6.18 30.19
C GLY A 309 -16.36 5.63 29.04
N ALA A 310 -15.90 6.49 28.14
CA ALA A 310 -14.93 6.14 27.13
C ALA A 310 -13.50 6.39 27.62
N TYR A 311 -12.52 5.73 27.00
CA TYR A 311 -11.12 6.09 27.22
C TYR A 311 -10.78 7.40 26.49
N LEU A 312 -10.02 8.26 27.14
CA LEU A 312 -9.56 9.53 26.57
C LEU A 312 -8.34 9.30 25.69
N ASP A 313 -8.36 9.85 24.48
CA ASP A 313 -7.25 9.76 23.54
C ASP A 313 -6.00 10.48 24.05
N ASN A 314 -4.83 9.85 23.88
CA ASN A 314 -3.56 10.47 24.19
C ASN A 314 -3.10 11.33 23.01
N ASN A 315 -3.75 12.47 22.80
CA ASN A 315 -3.49 13.36 21.68
C ASN A 315 -2.80 14.66 22.14
N SER A 316 -1.53 14.57 22.52
CA SER A 316 -0.78 15.72 23.03
C SER A 316 -0.49 16.74 21.93
N SER A 317 -0.51 18.02 22.28
CA SER A 317 0.01 19.10 21.42
C SER A 317 1.51 18.99 21.28
N ILE A 318 2.01 19.11 20.05
CA ILE A 318 3.43 19.08 19.75
C ILE A 318 3.96 20.52 19.79
N PRO A 319 4.84 20.88 20.74
CA PRO A 319 5.37 22.24 20.87
C PRO A 319 6.32 22.56 19.71
N SER A 320 6.34 23.80 19.23
CA SER A 320 7.19 24.23 18.10
C SER A 320 8.70 24.16 18.40
N ASP A 321 9.08 24.19 19.67
CA ASP A 321 10.45 24.19 20.20
C ASP A 321 10.75 22.93 21.05
N GLY A 322 9.97 21.86 20.85
CA GLY A 322 10.12 20.60 21.58
C GLY A 322 9.61 19.39 20.80
N TYR A 323 9.22 18.35 21.53
CA TYR A 323 8.73 17.09 20.95
C TYR A 323 7.84 16.32 21.93
N VAL A 324 7.15 15.29 21.44
CA VAL A 324 6.36 14.37 22.26
C VAL A 324 6.88 12.94 22.10
N LEU A 325 7.24 12.28 23.20
CA LEU A 325 7.52 10.85 23.22
C LEU A 325 6.25 10.08 23.57
N SER A 326 5.81 9.21 22.67
CA SER A 326 4.55 8.48 22.77
C SER A 326 4.82 6.99 22.90
N ILE A 327 4.46 6.39 24.03
CA ILE A 327 4.79 5.01 24.41
C ILE A 327 3.50 4.21 24.45
N GLN A 328 3.38 3.18 23.60
CA GLN A 328 2.18 2.34 23.55
C GLN A 328 2.10 1.44 24.79
N SER A 329 0.89 1.13 25.26
CA SER A 329 0.66 0.45 26.56
C SER A 329 1.23 -0.96 26.70
N THR A 330 1.45 -1.68 25.61
CA THR A 330 2.11 -2.99 25.57
C THR A 330 3.62 -2.89 25.36
N SER A 331 4.17 -1.67 25.27
CA SER A 331 5.62 -1.46 25.27
C SER A 331 6.19 -1.83 26.65
N PRO A 332 7.35 -2.50 26.71
CA PRO A 332 8.01 -2.81 27.99
C PRO A 332 8.35 -1.55 28.79
N PHE A 333 8.53 -0.40 28.13
CA PHE A 333 8.84 0.87 28.78
C PHE A 333 7.63 1.55 29.42
N TYR A 334 6.40 1.20 29.01
CA TYR A 334 5.20 1.86 29.52
C TYR A 334 5.09 1.71 31.04
N ASN A 335 5.19 0.49 31.56
CA ASN A 335 5.08 0.23 33.00
C ASN A 335 6.26 0.79 33.81
N GLN A 336 7.41 0.98 33.18
CA GLN A 336 8.59 1.56 33.85
C GLN A 336 8.45 3.07 34.06
N LEU A 337 7.68 3.75 33.19
CA LEU A 337 7.57 5.20 33.17
C LEU A 337 6.20 5.73 33.61
N ALA A 338 5.13 4.96 33.39
CA ALA A 338 3.77 5.32 33.80
C ALA A 338 3.69 5.52 35.32
N GLY A 339 3.29 6.72 35.74
CA GLY A 339 3.22 7.10 37.16
C GLY A 339 4.56 7.44 37.82
N GLN A 340 5.70 7.20 37.14
CA GLN A 340 7.05 7.45 37.66
C GLN A 340 7.66 8.74 37.11
N VAL A 341 7.35 9.10 35.87
CA VAL A 341 7.83 10.34 35.24
C VAL A 341 7.02 11.54 35.73
N ARG A 342 7.72 12.58 36.20
CA ARG A 342 7.11 13.83 36.69
C ARG A 342 7.43 14.98 35.74
N ILE A 343 6.54 15.97 35.72
CA ILE A 343 6.83 17.26 35.10
C ILE A 343 8.11 17.84 35.72
N GLY A 344 9.02 18.31 34.87
CA GLY A 344 10.36 18.78 35.22
C GLY A 344 11.46 17.72 35.15
N ALA A 345 11.12 16.43 34.93
CA ALA A 345 12.12 15.38 34.75
C ALA A 345 13.04 15.70 33.56
N GLU A 346 14.35 15.51 33.75
CA GLU A 346 15.34 15.72 32.71
C GLU A 346 15.30 14.59 31.68
N VAL A 347 15.51 14.99 30.44
CA VAL A 347 15.42 14.14 29.27
C VAL A 347 16.65 14.34 28.40
N GLU A 348 17.41 13.27 28.17
CA GLU A 348 18.47 13.24 27.15
C GLU A 348 17.91 12.54 25.92
N LEU A 349 17.80 13.27 24.80
CA LEU A 349 17.39 12.71 23.52
C LEU A 349 18.61 12.43 22.65
N VAL A 350 18.76 11.19 22.21
CA VAL A 350 19.75 10.78 21.22
C VAL A 350 19.01 10.26 20.00
N THR A 351 19.03 11.04 18.92
CA THR A 351 18.37 10.70 17.64
C THR A 351 19.37 10.44 16.51
N ASP A 352 20.61 10.89 16.69
CA ASP A 352 21.72 10.75 15.76
C ASP A 352 22.81 9.88 16.38
N SER A 353 22.68 8.55 16.25
CA SER A 353 23.83 7.67 16.45
C SER A 353 24.37 7.23 15.09
N LEU A 354 25.68 7.33 14.93
CA LEU A 354 26.34 6.61 13.87
C LEU A 354 26.10 5.12 14.05
N ILE A 355 25.51 4.51 13.03
CA ILE A 355 25.23 3.09 13.04
C ILE A 355 26.51 2.35 12.65
N TYR A 356 27.17 1.84 13.68
CA TYR A 356 28.08 0.70 13.55
C TYR A 356 27.26 -0.54 13.87
N GLN A 357 27.09 -1.42 12.90
CA GLN A 357 26.31 -2.62 13.05
C GLN A 357 27.06 -3.79 12.43
N ALA A 358 27.16 -4.87 13.19
CA ALA A 358 27.48 -6.18 12.66
C ALA A 358 26.34 -7.14 12.96
N ALA A 359 26.00 -8.00 12.01
CA ALA A 359 24.99 -9.01 12.21
C ALA A 359 25.40 -10.31 11.52
N ARG A 360 25.16 -11.44 12.20
CA ARG A 360 25.39 -12.77 11.64
C ARG A 360 24.10 -13.56 11.57
N THR A 361 24.01 -14.40 10.54
CA THR A 361 22.98 -15.44 10.44
C THR A 361 23.53 -16.64 9.68
N SER A 362 22.92 -17.81 9.84
CA SER A 362 23.21 -18.98 9.02
C SER A 362 22.43 -18.96 7.70
N PHE A 363 22.99 -19.54 6.64
CA PHE A 363 22.27 -19.90 5.43
C PHE A 363 22.11 -21.42 5.31
N ASP A 364 21.00 -21.86 4.74
CA ASP A 364 20.63 -23.28 4.67
C ASP A 364 21.33 -24.00 3.51
N ALA A 365 21.35 -23.37 2.34
CA ALA A 365 21.94 -23.93 1.12
C ALA A 365 22.57 -22.86 0.20
N PHE A 366 23.48 -23.30 -0.65
CA PHE A 366 24.13 -22.52 -1.70
C PHE A 366 23.87 -23.19 -3.04
N ASN A 367 23.26 -22.45 -3.98
CA ASN A 367 22.87 -22.92 -5.32
C ASN A 367 22.14 -24.29 -5.35
N PRO A 368 21.09 -24.53 -4.54
CA PRO A 368 20.42 -25.83 -4.50
C PRO A 368 19.67 -26.16 -5.79
N LYS A 369 19.98 -27.27 -6.46
CA LYS A 369 19.35 -27.71 -7.71
C LYS A 369 18.58 -29.03 -7.57
N VAL A 370 18.89 -29.83 -6.56
CA VAL A 370 18.22 -31.10 -6.28
C VAL A 370 17.76 -31.18 -4.82
N LYS A 371 16.89 -32.15 -4.49
CA LYS A 371 16.33 -32.32 -3.14
C LYS A 371 17.43 -32.49 -2.09
N GLU A 372 18.51 -33.16 -2.44
CA GLU A 372 19.65 -33.44 -1.57
C GLU A 372 20.42 -32.16 -1.20
N ASP A 373 20.41 -31.15 -2.06
CA ASP A 373 21.10 -29.87 -1.82
C ASP A 373 20.38 -29.04 -0.75
N ASN A 374 19.03 -29.10 -0.72
CA ASN A 374 18.21 -28.48 0.31
C ASN A 374 16.88 -29.25 0.53
N PRO A 375 16.87 -30.24 1.45
CA PRO A 375 15.66 -31.01 1.74
C PRO A 375 14.49 -30.17 2.27
N GLY A 376 14.77 -29.05 2.95
CA GLY A 376 13.77 -28.12 3.46
C GLY A 376 13.11 -27.26 2.37
N GLY A 377 13.72 -27.20 1.18
CA GLY A 377 13.19 -26.54 -0.01
C GLY A 377 12.23 -27.40 -0.83
N TRP A 378 11.77 -28.54 -0.29
CA TRP A 378 10.96 -29.52 -1.00
C TRP A 378 9.61 -29.75 -0.31
N ASP A 379 8.52 -29.71 -1.07
CA ASP A 379 7.21 -30.17 -0.58
C ASP A 379 7.14 -31.69 -0.63
N ASN A 380 7.07 -32.33 0.54
CA ASN A 380 7.00 -33.79 0.63
C ASN A 380 5.59 -34.35 0.32
N VAL A 381 4.55 -33.51 0.33
CA VAL A 381 3.18 -33.95 -0.01
C VAL A 381 3.01 -33.98 -1.53
N GLY A 382 3.32 -32.88 -2.21
CA GLY A 382 3.27 -32.78 -3.67
C GLY A 382 4.48 -33.40 -4.39
N ASN A 383 5.54 -33.74 -3.67
CA ASN A 383 6.83 -34.20 -4.19
C ASN A 383 7.43 -33.28 -5.28
N VAL A 384 7.35 -31.98 -5.04
CA VAL A 384 7.87 -30.92 -5.93
C VAL A 384 8.71 -29.93 -5.13
N PRO A 385 9.74 -29.29 -5.74
CA PRO A 385 10.49 -28.23 -5.06
C PRO A 385 9.62 -26.98 -4.90
N TYR A 386 9.82 -26.24 -3.80
CA TYR A 386 9.32 -24.87 -3.73
C TYR A 386 10.05 -23.99 -4.77
N PRO A 387 9.44 -22.91 -5.27
CA PRO A 387 10.11 -21.96 -6.18
C PRO A 387 11.46 -21.47 -5.62
N GLY A 388 12.51 -21.61 -6.43
CA GLY A 388 13.90 -21.33 -6.05
C GLY A 388 14.51 -22.31 -5.03
N PHE A 389 13.84 -23.40 -4.67
CA PHE A 389 14.25 -24.33 -3.60
C PHE A 389 14.35 -23.64 -2.22
N ARG A 390 13.52 -22.62 -1.97
CA ARG A 390 13.44 -21.89 -0.69
C ARG A 390 12.19 -22.30 0.09
N GLY A 391 12.38 -23.04 1.18
CA GLY A 391 11.32 -23.40 2.12
C GLY A 391 11.00 -22.29 3.12
N SER A 392 10.01 -22.54 3.98
CA SER A 392 9.62 -21.58 5.03
C SER A 392 10.75 -21.38 6.05
N ASN A 393 10.98 -20.13 6.47
CA ASN A 393 12.01 -19.73 7.44
C ASN A 393 13.46 -20.01 7.00
N GLN A 394 13.71 -20.31 5.73
CA GLN A 394 15.06 -20.57 5.21
C GLN A 394 15.73 -19.33 4.60
N LEU A 395 17.05 -19.38 4.50
CA LEU A 395 17.91 -18.44 3.78
C LEU A 395 18.77 -19.20 2.76
N ILE A 396 18.65 -18.83 1.49
CA ILE A 396 19.40 -19.46 0.38
C ILE A 396 20.32 -18.42 -0.26
N VAL A 397 21.50 -18.86 -0.68
CA VAL A 397 22.47 -18.05 -1.44
C VAL A 397 22.51 -18.53 -2.89
N TYR A 398 22.39 -17.61 -3.84
CA TYR A 398 22.52 -17.88 -5.27
C TYR A 398 23.63 -17.04 -5.90
N ASP A 399 24.52 -17.66 -6.69
CA ASP A 399 25.45 -16.96 -7.57
C ASP A 399 25.16 -17.28 -9.06
N ARG A 400 25.99 -16.78 -9.97
CA ARG A 400 25.81 -17.02 -11.41
C ARG A 400 25.88 -18.49 -11.84
N ASN A 401 26.40 -19.40 -11.02
CA ASN A 401 26.40 -20.83 -11.31
C ASN A 401 25.02 -21.48 -11.09
N TYR A 402 24.11 -20.80 -10.38
CA TYR A 402 22.71 -21.21 -10.29
C TYR A 402 21.96 -20.97 -11.59
N GLY A 403 21.97 -19.73 -12.07
CA GLY A 403 21.23 -19.28 -13.25
C GLY A 403 21.23 -17.76 -13.44
N THR A 404 20.33 -17.27 -14.30
CA THR A 404 20.19 -15.83 -14.55
C THR A 404 19.40 -15.09 -13.46
N GLU A 405 18.52 -15.81 -12.78
CA GLU A 405 17.58 -15.34 -11.74
C GLU A 405 17.43 -16.42 -10.66
N THR A 406 16.87 -16.06 -9.50
CA THR A 406 16.73 -16.98 -8.36
C THR A 406 15.55 -17.95 -8.46
N GLY A 407 14.54 -17.66 -9.29
CA GLY A 407 13.35 -18.49 -9.49
C GLY A 407 12.37 -18.52 -8.31
N THR A 408 12.49 -17.59 -7.36
CA THR A 408 11.67 -17.56 -6.14
C THR A 408 10.29 -16.94 -6.36
N ASN A 409 9.32 -17.31 -5.53
CA ASN A 409 7.98 -16.71 -5.55
C ASN A 409 7.93 -15.39 -4.75
N PRO A 410 6.82 -14.62 -4.82
CA PRO A 410 6.69 -13.36 -4.09
C PRO A 410 6.68 -13.48 -2.56
N TRP A 411 6.59 -14.68 -2.00
CA TRP A 411 6.55 -14.91 -0.55
C TRP A 411 7.97 -14.97 0.01
N GLY A 412 8.54 -13.81 0.36
CA GLY A 412 9.91 -13.70 0.87
C GLY A 412 10.53 -12.34 0.62
N ASN A 413 11.85 -12.27 0.70
CA ASN A 413 12.65 -11.09 0.38
C ASN A 413 14.04 -11.49 -0.11
N GLU A 414 14.57 -10.73 -1.05
CA GLU A 414 15.90 -10.94 -1.60
C GLU A 414 16.81 -9.73 -1.41
N VAL A 415 18.09 -10.01 -1.18
CA VAL A 415 19.17 -9.03 -1.05
C VAL A 415 20.19 -9.29 -2.14
N ILE A 416 20.41 -8.30 -2.99
CA ILE A 416 21.35 -8.36 -4.11
C ILE A 416 22.70 -7.79 -3.64
N VAL A 417 23.76 -8.55 -3.84
CA VAL A 417 25.13 -8.17 -3.45
C VAL A 417 26.03 -8.15 -4.68
N ASN A 418 26.73 -7.04 -4.92
CA ASN A 418 27.62 -6.90 -6.06
C ASN A 418 28.95 -7.68 -5.88
N ALA A 419 29.81 -7.65 -6.90
CA ALA A 419 31.09 -8.37 -6.90
C ALA A 419 32.06 -7.90 -5.80
N ASP A 420 31.92 -6.66 -5.34
CA ASP A 420 32.75 -6.08 -4.27
C ASP A 420 32.20 -6.41 -2.86
N GLY A 421 31.08 -7.14 -2.78
CA GLY A 421 30.45 -7.57 -1.53
C GLY A 421 29.48 -6.55 -0.94
N TYR A 422 29.07 -5.51 -1.66
CA TYR A 422 28.13 -4.50 -1.16
C TYR A 422 26.69 -4.82 -1.53
N VAL A 423 25.77 -4.60 -0.59
CA VAL A 423 24.32 -4.67 -0.84
C VAL A 423 23.93 -3.54 -1.77
N THR A 424 23.37 -3.87 -2.94
CA THR A 424 22.84 -2.90 -3.89
C THR A 424 21.32 -2.81 -3.87
N ASN A 425 20.64 -3.83 -3.34
CA ASN A 425 19.18 -3.85 -3.18
C ASN A 425 18.78 -4.78 -2.03
N ASN A 426 17.71 -4.44 -1.32
CA ASN A 426 17.08 -5.26 -0.30
C ASN A 426 15.56 -5.14 -0.45
N GLY A 427 14.96 -6.09 -1.16
CA GLY A 427 13.57 -6.03 -1.60
C GLY A 427 13.31 -6.86 -2.84
N GLY A 428 12.07 -7.33 -3.00
CA GLY A 428 11.63 -8.10 -4.15
C GLY A 428 11.89 -9.61 -4.04
N ASN A 429 11.58 -10.33 -5.11
CA ASN A 429 11.80 -11.76 -5.30
C ASN A 429 12.11 -12.04 -6.77
N ASN A 430 12.55 -13.27 -7.10
CA ASN A 430 13.04 -13.66 -8.42
C ASN A 430 14.08 -12.69 -9.01
N SER A 431 15.04 -12.27 -8.18
CA SER A 431 16.01 -11.24 -8.54
C SER A 431 16.98 -11.74 -9.60
N LYS A 432 17.39 -10.82 -10.49
CA LYS A 432 18.56 -11.05 -11.34
C LYS A 432 19.79 -11.19 -10.46
N ILE A 433 20.48 -12.31 -10.61
CA ILE A 433 21.73 -12.53 -9.89
C ILE A 433 22.81 -11.65 -10.53
N PRO A 434 23.60 -10.86 -9.80
CA PRO A 434 24.59 -9.97 -10.42
C PRO A 434 25.82 -10.75 -10.90
N GLU A 435 26.50 -10.27 -11.95
CA GLU A 435 27.77 -10.86 -12.39
C GLU A 435 28.86 -10.60 -11.34
N GLY A 436 29.62 -11.65 -10.99
CA GLY A 436 30.63 -11.61 -9.92
C GLY A 436 30.08 -11.51 -8.49
N GLY A 437 28.78 -11.24 -8.32
CA GLY A 437 28.11 -11.15 -7.02
C GLY A 437 27.13 -12.30 -6.76
N TYR A 438 26.21 -12.10 -5.82
CA TYR A 438 25.25 -13.12 -5.38
C TYR A 438 23.95 -12.51 -4.85
N VAL A 439 22.92 -13.35 -4.68
CA VAL A 439 21.63 -13.01 -4.08
C VAL A 439 21.40 -13.85 -2.83
N LEU A 440 21.05 -13.21 -1.72
CA LEU A 440 20.56 -13.83 -0.49
C LEU A 440 19.04 -13.79 -0.49
N SER A 441 18.40 -14.92 -0.25
CA SER A 441 16.95 -15.06 -0.41
C SER A 441 16.32 -15.70 0.81
N GLY A 442 15.55 -14.91 1.56
CA GLY A 442 15.00 -15.28 2.86
C GLY A 442 13.48 -15.43 2.85
N HIS A 443 12.96 -16.41 3.60
CA HIS A 443 11.54 -16.54 3.93
C HIS A 443 11.32 -16.40 5.44
N GLY A 444 10.12 -15.96 5.85
CA GLY A 444 9.71 -15.93 7.26
C GLY A 444 10.71 -15.19 8.17
N VAL A 445 11.22 -15.85 9.21
CA VAL A 445 12.19 -15.22 10.14
C VAL A 445 13.48 -14.76 9.46
N LYS A 446 13.93 -15.44 8.39
CA LYS A 446 15.12 -15.06 7.64
C LYS A 446 14.87 -13.86 6.73
N ASN A 447 13.65 -13.74 6.18
CA ASN A 447 13.22 -12.52 5.50
C ASN A 447 13.30 -11.32 6.46
N THR A 448 12.68 -11.43 7.65
CA THR A 448 12.73 -10.38 8.68
C THR A 448 14.17 -10.01 9.03
N TRP A 449 15.04 -11.00 9.18
CA TRP A 449 16.46 -10.75 9.46
C TRP A 449 17.15 -9.97 8.32
N LEU A 450 16.95 -10.36 7.05
CA LEU A 450 17.54 -9.66 5.91
C LEU A 450 17.06 -8.20 5.83
N LYS A 451 15.76 -7.96 5.99
CA LYS A 451 15.19 -6.59 5.97
C LYS A 451 15.81 -5.69 7.04
N ASN A 452 16.07 -6.24 8.23
CA ASN A 452 16.55 -5.47 9.37
C ASN A 452 18.08 -5.28 9.41
N ASN A 453 18.85 -6.15 8.73
CA ASN A 453 20.31 -6.17 8.87
C ASN A 453 21.06 -5.90 7.57
N ALA A 454 20.56 -6.34 6.42
CA ALA A 454 21.25 -6.23 5.14
C ALA A 454 20.86 -4.94 4.38
N LEU A 455 21.13 -3.79 5.00
CA LEU A 455 20.81 -2.47 4.41
C LEU A 455 21.63 -2.21 3.14
N VAL A 456 21.09 -1.44 2.19
CA VAL A 456 21.84 -1.01 0.99
C VAL A 456 23.07 -0.22 1.42
N GLY A 457 24.22 -0.51 0.82
CA GLY A 457 25.53 0.00 1.22
C GLY A 457 26.24 -0.84 2.29
N ALA A 458 25.56 -1.79 2.95
CA ALA A 458 26.22 -2.72 3.86
C ALA A 458 27.21 -3.62 3.10
N LYS A 459 28.33 -3.96 3.75
CA LYS A 459 29.25 -4.98 3.26
C LYS A 459 28.85 -6.35 3.78
N LEU A 460 28.70 -7.29 2.87
CA LEU A 460 28.32 -8.66 3.12
C LEU A 460 29.47 -9.61 2.81
N SER A 461 29.62 -10.62 3.65
CA SER A 461 30.61 -11.68 3.46
C SER A 461 30.01 -13.03 3.81
N LEU A 462 30.46 -14.07 3.09
CA LEU A 462 30.00 -15.44 3.23
C LEU A 462 31.14 -16.30 3.77
N ASP A 463 30.85 -17.03 4.84
CA ASP A 463 31.71 -18.11 5.33
C ASP A 463 31.03 -19.45 4.97
N PHE A 464 31.51 -20.09 3.91
CA PHE A 464 30.96 -21.37 3.44
C PHE A 464 31.26 -22.53 4.38
N ALA A 465 32.35 -22.47 5.16
CA ALA A 465 32.71 -23.53 6.10
C ALA A 465 31.78 -23.52 7.32
N LYS A 466 31.46 -22.34 7.84
CA LYS A 466 30.51 -22.16 8.95
C LYS A 466 29.05 -22.03 8.48
N LYS A 467 28.81 -21.98 7.16
CA LYS A 467 27.52 -21.64 6.54
C LYS A 467 26.91 -20.35 7.09
N GLN A 468 27.73 -19.31 7.20
CA GLN A 468 27.35 -18.05 7.82
C GLN A 468 27.40 -16.89 6.84
N VAL A 469 26.53 -15.92 7.11
CA VAL A 469 26.47 -14.62 6.47
C VAL A 469 26.85 -13.59 7.53
N LEU A 470 27.80 -12.73 7.23
CA LEU A 470 28.15 -11.59 8.06
C LEU A 470 27.84 -10.31 7.30
N VAL A 471 27.03 -9.46 7.91
CA VAL A 471 26.75 -8.10 7.44
C VAL A 471 27.47 -7.11 8.34
N ILE A 472 28.16 -6.15 7.74
CA ILE A 472 28.76 -4.99 8.41
C ILE A 472 28.20 -3.72 7.78
N PHE A 473 27.70 -2.82 8.62
CA PHE A 473 27.25 -1.50 8.23
C PHE A 473 27.93 -0.47 9.12
N THR A 474 28.53 0.53 8.48
CA THR A 474 29.36 1.58 9.11
C THR A 474 28.92 2.95 8.58
N PRO A 475 29.41 4.06 9.14
CA PRO A 475 29.14 5.39 8.59
C PRO A 475 29.50 5.52 7.09
N GLU A 476 30.60 4.89 6.67
CA GLU A 476 31.04 4.82 5.27
C GLU A 476 30.03 4.07 4.39
N SER A 477 29.31 3.09 4.96
CA SER A 477 28.25 2.38 4.24
C SER A 477 27.10 3.29 3.79
N TYR A 478 26.89 4.45 4.43
CA TYR A 478 25.96 5.44 3.91
C TYR A 478 26.47 6.13 2.64
N LEU A 479 27.78 6.38 2.53
CA LEU A 479 28.39 6.85 1.28
C LEU A 479 28.30 5.76 0.22
N ASP A 480 28.56 4.49 0.56
CA ASP A 480 28.41 3.39 -0.40
C ASP A 480 26.97 3.31 -0.91
N LYS A 481 25.97 3.38 -0.01
CA LYS A 481 24.55 3.47 -0.36
C LYS A 481 24.27 4.62 -1.31
N ALA A 482 24.75 5.83 -0.97
CA ALA A 482 24.51 7.01 -1.76
C ALA A 482 25.16 6.94 -3.15
N SER A 483 26.40 6.45 -3.24
CA SER A 483 27.10 6.23 -4.51
C SER A 483 26.34 5.25 -5.40
N ILE A 484 25.93 4.10 -4.84
CA ILE A 484 25.11 3.10 -5.56
C ILE A 484 23.80 3.73 -6.06
N SER A 485 23.16 4.54 -5.23
CA SER A 485 21.88 5.16 -5.54
C SER A 485 22.02 6.27 -6.59
N ILE A 486 23.06 7.10 -6.52
CA ILE A 486 23.41 8.11 -7.53
C ILE A 486 23.70 7.42 -8.86
N ASP A 487 24.56 6.39 -8.87
CA ASP A 487 24.88 5.62 -10.08
C ASP A 487 23.63 4.98 -10.69
N SER A 488 22.70 4.51 -9.85
CA SER A 488 21.43 3.93 -10.28
C SER A 488 20.53 5.01 -10.90
N ALA A 489 20.43 6.19 -10.30
CA ALA A 489 19.68 7.32 -10.85
C ALA A 489 20.27 7.79 -12.20
N GLU A 490 21.60 7.84 -12.33
CA GLU A 490 22.29 8.19 -13.59
C GLU A 490 22.04 7.16 -14.69
N LYS A 491 22.13 5.86 -14.36
CA LYS A 491 21.80 4.77 -15.30
C LYS A 491 20.34 4.81 -15.71
N ALA A 492 19.43 5.09 -14.77
CA ALA A 492 18.00 5.20 -15.03
C ALA A 492 17.70 6.39 -15.95
N LEU A 493 18.32 7.56 -15.73
CA LEU A 493 18.21 8.72 -16.60
C LEU A 493 18.76 8.42 -18.01
N GLN A 494 19.90 7.75 -18.11
CA GLN A 494 20.47 7.38 -19.41
C GLN A 494 19.57 6.38 -20.14
N LEU A 495 18.97 5.43 -19.42
CA LEU A 495 17.96 4.53 -19.96
C LEU A 495 16.76 5.32 -20.49
N SER A 496 16.24 6.29 -19.73
CA SER A 496 15.16 7.18 -20.17
C SER A 496 15.50 7.95 -21.44
N LYS A 497 16.75 8.39 -21.61
CA LYS A 497 17.21 9.04 -22.87
C LYS A 497 17.23 8.04 -24.03
N ASN A 498 17.81 6.87 -23.82
CA ASN A 498 17.90 5.80 -24.84
C ASN A 498 16.52 5.27 -25.25
N GLN A 499 15.57 5.31 -24.30
CA GLN A 499 14.20 4.88 -24.52
C GLN A 499 13.27 6.02 -24.94
N PHE A 500 13.71 7.27 -24.99
CA PHE A 500 12.86 8.43 -25.33
C PHE A 500 11.64 8.60 -24.41
N MET A 501 11.82 8.36 -23.11
CA MET A 501 10.76 8.52 -22.10
C MET A 501 10.42 10.00 -21.83
N ASP A 502 9.16 10.31 -21.58
CA ASP A 502 8.71 11.67 -21.24
C ASP A 502 8.93 12.00 -19.75
N VAL A 503 10.20 12.25 -19.41
CA VAL A 503 10.68 12.59 -18.05
C VAL A 503 11.32 13.98 -18.02
N PRO A 504 11.39 14.66 -16.86
CA PRO A 504 11.97 15.99 -16.75
C PRO A 504 13.50 15.89 -16.69
N TYR A 505 14.13 15.62 -17.84
CA TYR A 505 15.57 15.32 -17.95
C TYR A 505 16.46 16.33 -17.21
N ALA A 506 16.21 17.64 -17.39
CA ALA A 506 17.00 18.70 -16.76
C ALA A 506 16.86 18.70 -15.23
N ASP A 507 15.65 18.48 -14.71
CA ASP A 507 15.40 18.46 -13.26
C ASP A 507 16.05 17.23 -12.61
N ILE A 508 16.00 16.07 -13.27
CA ILE A 508 16.67 14.85 -12.82
C ILE A 508 18.20 15.05 -12.78
N GLU A 509 18.77 15.61 -13.85
CA GLU A 509 20.20 15.93 -13.92
C GLU A 509 20.62 16.89 -12.80
N GLN A 510 19.83 17.94 -12.57
CA GLN A 510 20.08 18.89 -11.49
C GLN A 510 20.03 18.20 -10.12
N LYS A 511 19.04 17.35 -9.87
CA LYS A 511 18.93 16.62 -8.59
C LYS A 511 20.10 15.66 -8.36
N ILE A 512 20.59 15.01 -9.41
CA ILE A 512 21.80 14.18 -9.34
C ILE A 512 23.04 15.03 -9.03
N VAL A 513 23.18 16.21 -9.64
CA VAL A 513 24.29 17.15 -9.34
C VAL A 513 24.23 17.64 -7.90
N GLU A 514 23.04 18.01 -7.42
CA GLU A 514 22.81 18.39 -6.02
C GLU A 514 23.19 17.24 -5.07
N ALA A 515 22.75 16.01 -5.37
CA ALA A 515 23.12 14.83 -4.59
C ALA A 515 24.64 14.60 -4.57
N LYS A 516 25.34 14.72 -5.70
CA LYS A 516 26.81 14.63 -5.76
C LYS A 516 27.50 15.71 -4.94
N GLY A 517 26.95 16.93 -4.93
CA GLY A 517 27.45 18.01 -4.07
C GLY A 517 27.35 17.66 -2.58
N VAL A 518 26.20 17.15 -2.14
CA VAL A 518 26.01 16.71 -0.74
C VAL A 518 26.88 15.50 -0.41
N TYR A 519 27.04 14.57 -1.34
CA TYR A 519 27.93 13.41 -1.19
C TYR A 519 29.37 13.82 -0.85
N GLU A 520 29.94 14.80 -1.57
CA GLU A 520 31.29 15.29 -1.27
C GLU A 520 31.37 15.99 0.10
N LEU A 521 30.30 16.69 0.53
CA LEU A 521 30.23 17.27 1.87
C LEU A 521 30.19 16.21 2.97
N VAL A 522 29.42 15.13 2.78
CA VAL A 522 29.37 13.98 3.71
C VAL A 522 30.75 13.34 3.82
N LYS A 523 31.42 13.14 2.69
CA LYS A 523 32.77 12.56 2.63
C LYS A 523 33.80 13.44 3.31
N GLN A 524 33.77 14.76 3.10
CA GLN A 524 34.63 15.70 3.81
C GLN A 524 34.37 15.65 5.32
N ARG A 525 33.10 15.64 5.74
CA ARG A 525 32.72 15.63 7.16
C ARG A 525 33.20 14.38 7.89
N LEU A 526 33.07 13.21 7.27
CA LEU A 526 33.60 11.95 7.79
C LEU A 526 35.12 12.01 8.00
N ASN A 527 35.86 12.70 7.13
CA ASN A 527 37.31 12.84 7.24
C ASN A 527 37.77 13.90 8.27
N GLU A 528 37.02 14.99 8.46
CA GLU A 528 37.53 16.18 9.17
C GLU A 528 37.06 16.34 10.63
N SER A 529 35.90 15.83 11.06
CA SER A 529 35.32 16.26 12.36
C SER A 529 34.36 15.27 13.04
N GLY A 530 34.33 14.01 12.61
CA GLY A 530 33.44 13.01 13.23
C GLY A 530 31.95 13.26 12.94
N THR A 531 31.09 12.86 13.88
CA THR A 531 29.70 12.43 13.62
C THR A 531 28.65 13.55 13.59
N ASN A 532 28.99 14.75 14.08
CA ASN A 532 28.03 15.83 14.35
C ASN A 532 27.46 16.47 13.06
N GLY A 533 26.13 16.46 12.95
CA GLY A 533 25.39 16.98 11.78
C GLY A 533 25.53 16.14 10.50
N LEU A 534 26.18 14.97 10.59
CA LEU A 534 26.33 14.06 9.45
C LEU A 534 24.98 13.47 9.01
N MET A 535 24.11 13.14 9.96
CA MET A 535 22.80 12.56 9.66
C MET A 535 21.90 13.49 8.87
N ASP A 536 21.94 14.80 9.11
CA ASP A 536 21.20 15.78 8.31
C ASP A 536 21.66 15.78 6.85
N LEU A 537 22.98 15.77 6.62
CA LEU A 537 23.55 15.68 5.27
C LEU A 537 23.19 14.35 4.59
N LEU A 538 23.21 13.24 5.33
CA LEU A 538 22.84 11.92 4.82
C LEU A 538 21.35 11.84 4.46
N ASN A 539 20.47 12.43 5.27
CA ASN A 539 19.04 12.50 4.98
C ASN A 539 18.77 13.39 3.76
N ASP A 540 19.44 14.54 3.64
CA ASP A 540 19.33 15.42 2.47
C ASP A 540 19.81 14.74 1.19
N LEU A 541 20.91 13.98 1.28
CA LEU A 541 21.45 13.16 0.20
C LEU A 541 20.45 12.08 -0.23
N ASP A 542 19.94 11.29 0.70
CA ASP A 542 18.96 10.23 0.43
C ASP A 542 17.68 10.79 -0.21
N GLN A 543 17.20 11.93 0.29
CA GLN A 543 16.06 12.64 -0.29
C GLN A 543 16.33 13.05 -1.74
N LYS A 544 17.46 13.71 -2.03
CA LYS A 544 17.80 14.18 -3.39
C LYS A 544 17.88 13.03 -4.39
N VAL A 545 18.49 11.91 -4.01
CA VAL A 545 18.60 10.74 -4.88
C VAL A 545 17.25 10.04 -5.07
N THR A 546 16.44 9.98 -4.02
CA THR A 546 15.07 9.47 -4.09
C THR A 546 14.20 10.33 -5.00
N GLU A 547 14.29 11.65 -4.90
CA GLU A 547 13.60 12.60 -5.78
C GLU A 547 13.99 12.38 -7.25
N ALA A 548 15.31 12.31 -7.54
CA ALA A 548 15.80 12.03 -8.89
C ALA A 548 15.26 10.71 -9.46
N SER A 549 15.20 9.67 -8.62
CA SER A 549 14.73 8.35 -9.01
C SER A 549 13.23 8.35 -9.34
N TYR A 550 12.38 8.98 -8.50
CA TYR A 550 10.94 9.04 -8.75
C TYR A 550 10.54 10.06 -9.83
N MET A 551 11.34 11.11 -10.06
CA MET A 551 11.15 11.99 -11.23
C MET A 551 11.31 11.24 -12.56
N ASN A 552 12.04 10.12 -12.57
CA ASN A 552 12.31 9.32 -13.77
C ASN A 552 11.13 8.43 -14.23
N PHE A 553 9.91 8.73 -13.78
CA PHE A 553 8.67 8.12 -14.26
C PHE A 553 7.90 9.10 -15.18
N GLU A 554 7.26 8.54 -16.22
CA GLU A 554 6.45 9.31 -17.16
C GLU A 554 5.16 9.80 -16.48
N SER A 555 4.70 11.00 -16.86
CA SER A 555 3.48 11.61 -16.31
C SER A 555 2.55 12.04 -17.45
N PRO A 556 1.70 11.13 -17.95
CA PRO A 556 0.77 11.44 -19.05
C PRO A 556 -0.22 12.54 -18.66
N LYS A 557 -0.59 13.39 -19.63
CA LYS A 557 -1.57 14.48 -19.44
C LYS A 557 -3.03 14.06 -19.65
N VAL A 558 -3.28 12.87 -20.18
CA VAL A 558 -4.62 12.29 -20.27
C VAL A 558 -4.59 10.96 -19.56
N GLN A 559 -5.13 10.94 -18.35
CA GLN A 559 -5.07 9.81 -17.43
C GLN A 559 -6.06 10.02 -16.29
N THR A 560 -6.75 8.95 -15.91
CA THR A 560 -7.52 8.91 -14.67
C THR A 560 -6.60 8.80 -13.48
N ARG A 561 -6.70 9.80 -12.59
CA ARG A 561 -5.98 9.85 -11.32
C ARG A 561 -7.03 10.01 -10.23
N GLY A 562 -7.62 8.89 -9.88
CA GLY A 562 -8.75 8.79 -8.97
C GLY A 562 -8.34 8.63 -7.51
N LEU A 563 -9.20 9.09 -6.63
CA LEU A 563 -9.12 8.82 -5.19
C LEU A 563 -10.50 8.48 -4.67
N TRP A 564 -10.67 7.28 -4.13
CA TRP A 564 -11.85 6.98 -3.32
C TRP A 564 -11.67 7.58 -1.93
N MET A 565 -12.75 8.17 -1.40
CA MET A 565 -12.74 8.70 -0.05
C MET A 565 -14.14 8.74 0.55
N ARG A 566 -14.20 8.51 1.86
CA ARG A 566 -15.38 8.79 2.69
C ARG A 566 -15.28 10.20 3.27
N PRO A 567 -16.26 11.09 3.04
CA PRO A 567 -16.21 12.44 3.62
C PRO A 567 -16.35 12.41 5.14
N LYS A 568 -15.58 13.27 5.81
CA LYS A 568 -15.58 13.49 7.27
C LYS A 568 -15.70 14.97 7.66
N GLU A 569 -15.83 15.85 6.66
CA GLU A 569 -15.83 17.30 6.78
C GLU A 569 -17.20 17.81 7.24
N LYS A 570 -17.20 18.87 8.04
CA LYS A 570 -18.39 19.44 8.68
C LYS A 570 -18.65 20.90 8.25
N ASN A 571 -17.79 21.48 7.43
CA ASN A 571 -17.94 22.83 6.90
C ASN A 571 -17.15 23.01 5.59
N VAL A 572 -17.41 24.13 4.91
CA VAL A 572 -16.83 24.45 3.60
C VAL A 572 -15.32 24.67 3.68
N GLU A 573 -14.80 25.23 4.78
CA GLU A 573 -13.36 25.44 4.96
C GLU A 573 -12.60 24.11 4.97
N GLN A 574 -13.09 23.11 5.72
CA GLN A 574 -12.50 21.77 5.75
C GLN A 574 -12.55 21.10 4.37
N VAL A 575 -13.68 21.19 3.67
CA VAL A 575 -13.81 20.68 2.30
C VAL A 575 -12.81 21.35 1.35
N ARG A 576 -12.72 22.69 1.39
CA ARG A 576 -11.79 23.46 0.55
C ARG A 576 -10.35 23.02 0.78
N ASP A 577 -9.94 22.89 2.04
CA ASP A 577 -8.59 22.51 2.41
C ASP A 577 -8.26 21.07 1.99
N HIS A 578 -9.21 20.14 2.14
CA HIS A 578 -9.04 18.76 1.69
C HIS A 578 -9.00 18.63 0.16
N VAL A 579 -9.91 19.29 -0.56
CA VAL A 579 -9.89 19.32 -2.04
C VAL A 579 -8.57 19.92 -2.54
N LYS A 580 -8.08 20.99 -1.89
CA LYS A 580 -6.79 21.60 -2.22
C LYS A 580 -5.62 20.65 -1.98
N LYS A 581 -5.59 20.01 -0.82
CA LYS A 581 -4.56 19.03 -0.47
C LYS A 581 -4.54 17.86 -1.46
N ILE A 582 -5.71 17.37 -1.85
CA ILE A 582 -5.84 16.33 -2.88
C ILE A 582 -5.34 16.86 -4.24
N LYS A 583 -5.73 18.06 -4.65
CA LYS A 583 -5.31 18.67 -5.91
C LYS A 583 -3.79 18.80 -6.03
N GLU A 584 -3.13 19.18 -4.94
CA GLU A 584 -1.68 19.38 -4.90
C GLU A 584 -0.88 18.09 -5.14
N THR A 585 -1.50 16.91 -5.04
CA THR A 585 -0.89 15.62 -5.40
C THR A 585 -0.93 15.31 -6.90
N GLY A 586 -1.75 16.03 -7.67
CA GLY A 586 -1.99 15.77 -9.09
C GLY A 586 -3.19 14.88 -9.40
N ILE A 587 -3.99 14.50 -8.39
CA ILE A 587 -5.30 13.85 -8.53
C ILE A 587 -6.29 14.76 -9.27
N ASN A 588 -7.13 14.17 -10.13
CA ASN A 588 -8.10 14.88 -10.97
C ASN A 588 -9.55 14.44 -10.79
N ALA A 589 -9.79 13.30 -10.12
CA ALA A 589 -11.11 12.78 -9.82
C ALA A 589 -11.21 12.33 -8.35
N ILE A 590 -12.24 12.77 -7.64
CA ILE A 590 -12.61 12.25 -6.32
C ILE A 590 -13.86 11.41 -6.47
N TYR A 591 -13.77 10.14 -6.10
CA TYR A 591 -14.89 9.23 -5.95
C TYR A 591 -15.36 9.31 -4.50
N LEU A 592 -16.26 10.26 -4.26
CA LEU A 592 -16.74 10.62 -2.93
C LEU A 592 -17.86 9.66 -2.53
N GLU A 593 -17.73 8.99 -1.39
CA GLU A 593 -18.76 8.11 -0.88
C GLU A 593 -19.98 8.92 -0.43
N THR A 594 -21.03 8.98 -1.26
CA THR A 594 -22.16 9.88 -1.07
C THR A 594 -23.37 9.24 -0.40
N TRP A 595 -23.51 7.93 -0.52
CA TRP A 595 -24.57 7.13 0.07
C TRP A 595 -23.92 5.88 0.67
N TRP A 596 -23.91 5.81 2.00
CA TRP A 596 -23.22 4.75 2.73
C TRP A 596 -23.88 4.45 4.07
N ASN A 597 -23.85 3.17 4.47
CA ASN A 597 -24.41 2.69 5.74
C ASN A 597 -25.88 3.15 5.96
N GLY A 598 -26.64 3.31 4.87
CA GLY A 598 -28.04 3.77 4.91
C GLY A 598 -28.24 5.27 5.16
N TYR A 599 -27.20 6.09 5.06
CA TYR A 599 -27.28 7.55 5.21
C TYR A 599 -26.84 8.29 3.94
N THR A 600 -27.43 9.47 3.74
CA THR A 600 -27.00 10.42 2.72
C THR A 600 -25.89 11.34 3.24
N THR A 601 -25.13 11.93 2.31
CA THR A 601 -24.14 12.99 2.58
C THR A 601 -24.70 14.40 2.31
N TRP A 602 -26.01 14.50 2.12
CA TRP A 602 -26.72 15.74 1.85
C TRP A 602 -28.05 15.80 2.62
N PRO A 603 -28.63 16.99 2.86
CA PRO A 603 -29.96 17.09 3.43
C PRO A 603 -31.03 16.44 2.52
N THR A 604 -31.62 15.36 3.00
CA THR A 604 -32.65 14.58 2.30
C THR A 604 -34.02 14.75 2.94
N SER A 605 -35.08 14.60 2.14
CA SER A 605 -36.48 14.54 2.60
C SER A 605 -37.10 13.14 2.46
N LEU A 606 -36.31 12.13 2.11
CA LEU A 606 -36.77 10.75 1.99
C LEU A 606 -37.13 10.18 3.38
N PRO A 607 -38.21 9.38 3.51
CA PRO A 607 -38.72 8.98 4.81
C PRO A 607 -37.86 7.94 5.55
N ASP A 608 -37.11 7.11 4.82
CA ASP A 608 -36.43 5.93 5.37
C ASP A 608 -34.91 6.10 5.50
N THR A 609 -34.43 7.32 5.30
CA THR A 609 -33.03 7.71 5.53
C THR A 609 -32.97 9.16 5.97
N GLU A 610 -31.80 9.60 6.38
CA GLU A 610 -31.51 10.97 6.78
C GLU A 610 -30.07 11.34 6.39
N LEU A 611 -29.73 12.63 6.56
CA LEU A 611 -28.35 13.06 6.50
C LEU A 611 -27.58 12.35 7.61
N ASN A 612 -26.40 11.82 7.29
CA ASN A 612 -25.55 11.19 8.29
C ASN A 612 -25.28 12.16 9.46
N PRO A 613 -25.58 11.78 10.72
CA PRO A 613 -25.38 12.65 11.88
C PRO A 613 -23.95 13.18 12.03
N LEU A 614 -22.96 12.49 11.45
CA LEU A 614 -21.57 12.93 11.37
C LEU A 614 -21.41 14.36 10.84
N TYR A 615 -22.28 14.78 9.91
CA TYR A 615 -22.17 16.06 9.21
C TYR A 615 -22.90 17.21 9.91
N GLU A 616 -23.61 16.96 11.01
CA GLU A 616 -24.23 18.03 11.84
C GLU A 616 -25.15 19.00 11.05
N GLY A 617 -25.86 18.49 10.04
CA GLY A 617 -26.72 19.31 9.18
C GLY A 617 -26.02 19.92 7.94
N PHE A 618 -24.72 19.73 7.79
CA PHE A 618 -23.94 20.25 6.68
C PHE A 618 -24.14 19.43 5.40
N ASP A 619 -24.40 20.11 4.29
CA ASP A 619 -24.39 19.53 2.94
C ASP A 619 -22.95 19.35 2.44
N VAL A 620 -22.35 18.22 2.80
CA VAL A 620 -20.95 17.94 2.46
C VAL A 620 -20.80 17.67 0.95
N LEU A 621 -21.74 16.95 0.32
CA LEU A 621 -21.69 16.69 -1.12
C LEU A 621 -21.75 17.99 -1.93
N GLY A 622 -22.71 18.88 -1.63
CA GLY A 622 -22.82 20.17 -2.30
C GLY A 622 -21.53 21.00 -2.18
N ALA A 623 -20.91 21.01 -1.01
CA ALA A 623 -19.64 21.70 -0.79
C ALA A 623 -18.48 21.09 -1.60
N PHE A 624 -18.37 19.76 -1.68
CA PHE A 624 -17.34 19.11 -2.49
C PHE A 624 -17.49 19.42 -3.97
N ILE A 625 -18.72 19.43 -4.50
CA ILE A 625 -18.99 19.77 -5.90
C ILE A 625 -18.55 21.20 -6.21
N GLU A 626 -18.94 22.16 -5.36
CA GLU A 626 -18.60 23.57 -5.58
C GLU A 626 -17.10 23.85 -5.44
N GLU A 627 -16.44 23.30 -4.42
CA GLU A 627 -14.99 23.47 -4.25
C GLU A 627 -14.20 22.68 -5.31
N GLY A 628 -14.68 21.50 -5.71
CA GLY A 628 -14.13 20.71 -6.81
C GLY A 628 -14.13 21.49 -8.14
N LYS A 629 -15.27 22.11 -8.49
CA LYS A 629 -15.39 22.98 -9.67
C LYS A 629 -14.39 24.15 -9.64
N LYS A 630 -14.26 24.84 -8.51
CA LYS A 630 -13.31 25.97 -8.35
C LYS A 630 -11.87 25.54 -8.55
N GLN A 631 -11.52 24.33 -8.14
CA GLN A 631 -10.15 23.81 -8.17
C GLN A 631 -9.85 22.91 -9.37
N GLY A 632 -10.85 22.63 -10.21
CA GLY A 632 -10.74 21.76 -11.38
C GLY A 632 -10.46 20.30 -11.00
N ILE A 633 -11.26 19.77 -10.08
CA ILE A 633 -11.39 18.35 -9.74
C ILE A 633 -12.82 17.92 -10.00
N GLU A 634 -13.00 16.77 -10.66
CA GLU A 634 -14.33 16.17 -10.84
C GLU A 634 -14.75 15.40 -9.59
N ILE A 635 -16.01 15.58 -9.17
CA ILE A 635 -16.62 14.86 -8.06
C ILE A 635 -17.56 13.80 -8.64
N HIS A 636 -17.23 12.55 -8.37
CA HIS A 636 -17.98 11.37 -8.77
C HIS A 636 -18.71 10.82 -7.56
N ALA A 637 -20.03 10.62 -7.65
CA ALA A 637 -20.83 10.14 -6.54
C ALA A 637 -20.70 8.61 -6.43
N TRP A 638 -19.88 8.16 -5.49
CA TRP A 638 -19.75 6.75 -5.13
C TRP A 638 -20.91 6.35 -4.22
N VAL A 639 -21.68 5.35 -4.66
CA VAL A 639 -22.89 4.88 -3.98
C VAL A 639 -22.81 3.39 -3.69
N GLU A 640 -23.16 3.00 -2.46
CA GLU A 640 -23.42 1.61 -2.10
C GLU A 640 -24.80 1.19 -2.66
N ASN A 641 -24.89 0.18 -3.52
CA ASN A 641 -26.18 -0.19 -4.13
C ASN A 641 -27.15 -0.80 -3.12
N PHE A 642 -26.79 -1.94 -2.52
CA PHE A 642 -27.65 -2.63 -1.55
C PHE A 642 -27.02 -2.80 -0.17
N PHE A 643 -25.74 -2.45 -0.01
CA PHE A 643 -25.07 -2.46 1.28
C PHE A 643 -25.53 -1.23 2.09
N VAL A 644 -26.05 -1.47 3.29
CA VAL A 644 -26.71 -0.45 4.12
C VAL A 644 -26.45 -0.67 5.61
N GLY A 645 -26.98 0.25 6.42
CA GLY A 645 -27.05 0.16 7.86
C GLY A 645 -28.03 1.19 8.40
N GLY A 646 -27.76 1.69 9.61
CA GLY A 646 -28.40 2.89 10.15
C GLY A 646 -29.94 2.88 10.06
N PRO A 647 -30.58 3.98 9.62
CA PRO A 647 -32.02 4.17 9.69
C PRO A 647 -32.78 3.20 8.79
N VAL A 648 -32.20 2.82 7.64
CA VAL A 648 -32.86 1.90 6.71
C VAL A 648 -33.09 0.53 7.35
N VAL A 649 -32.08 0.00 8.04
CA VAL A 649 -32.17 -1.28 8.74
C VAL A 649 -33.14 -1.23 9.92
N VAL A 650 -33.21 -0.09 10.61
CA VAL A 650 -34.13 0.12 11.74
C VAL A 650 -35.58 0.22 11.27
N ASN A 651 -35.82 0.93 10.17
CA ASN A 651 -37.16 1.19 9.66
C ASN A 651 -37.73 -0.01 8.88
N HIS A 652 -36.88 -0.73 8.14
CA HIS A 652 -37.27 -1.85 7.28
C HIS A 652 -36.40 -3.10 7.48
N PRO A 653 -36.43 -3.74 8.66
CA PRO A 653 -35.74 -5.00 8.89
C PRO A 653 -36.30 -6.14 8.01
N ASP A 654 -37.51 -6.00 7.49
CA ASP A 654 -38.14 -6.93 6.54
C ASP A 654 -37.56 -6.87 5.13
N TRP A 655 -36.81 -5.81 4.78
CA TRP A 655 -36.14 -5.69 3.49
C TRP A 655 -34.77 -6.37 3.45
N LEU A 656 -34.29 -6.86 4.60
CA LEU A 656 -32.95 -7.45 4.71
C LEU A 656 -32.87 -8.78 3.97
N MET A 657 -31.78 -8.93 3.23
CA MET A 657 -31.44 -10.16 2.55
C MET A 657 -31.09 -11.27 3.54
N LYS A 658 -31.59 -12.47 3.31
CA LYS A 658 -31.29 -13.64 4.15
C LYS A 658 -30.31 -14.58 3.49
N SER A 659 -29.38 -15.08 4.29
CA SER A 659 -28.54 -16.21 3.96
C SER A 659 -29.34 -17.52 3.97
N ARG A 660 -28.75 -18.57 3.41
CA ARG A 660 -29.27 -19.94 3.41
C ARG A 660 -29.54 -20.48 4.83
N LYS A 661 -28.82 -20.00 5.84
CA LYS A 661 -29.03 -20.34 7.27
C LYS A 661 -30.07 -19.43 7.96
N GLY A 662 -30.67 -18.49 7.24
CA GLY A 662 -31.64 -17.54 7.77
C GLY A 662 -31.04 -16.34 8.52
N ILE A 663 -29.73 -16.13 8.42
CA ILE A 663 -29.03 -14.95 8.99
C ILE A 663 -29.21 -13.76 8.03
N ASP A 664 -29.53 -12.59 8.57
CA ASP A 664 -29.88 -11.34 7.87
C ASP A 664 -28.71 -10.33 7.75
N TYR A 665 -27.49 -10.78 8.07
CA TYR A 665 -26.26 -10.01 7.94
C TYR A 665 -25.10 -10.89 7.49
N GLU A 666 -24.15 -10.27 6.81
CA GLU A 666 -22.81 -10.80 6.56
C GLU A 666 -21.92 -10.53 7.79
N GLU A 667 -21.17 -11.54 8.24
CA GLU A 667 -20.21 -11.36 9.34
C GLU A 667 -18.91 -10.78 8.79
N GLY A 668 -18.70 -9.48 9.05
CA GLY A 668 -17.49 -8.75 8.69
C GLY A 668 -16.34 -8.96 9.68
N SER A 669 -15.27 -8.20 9.45
CA SER A 669 -14.10 -8.19 10.34
C SER A 669 -14.48 -7.76 11.77
N HIS A 670 -13.79 -8.31 12.78
CA HIS A 670 -14.04 -8.01 14.20
C HIS A 670 -15.49 -8.21 14.66
N ASN A 671 -16.21 -9.16 14.07
CA ASN A 671 -17.61 -9.48 14.36
C ASN A 671 -18.58 -8.34 14.00
N ALA A 672 -18.18 -7.44 13.09
CA ALA A 672 -19.09 -6.44 12.55
C ALA A 672 -20.22 -7.13 11.79
N LYS A 673 -21.44 -6.60 11.91
CA LYS A 673 -22.59 -7.07 11.15
C LYS A 673 -22.80 -6.14 9.96
N TRP A 674 -22.72 -6.70 8.76
CA TRP A 674 -22.88 -5.97 7.51
C TRP A 674 -24.24 -6.32 6.91
N TYR A 675 -25.10 -5.31 6.79
CA TYR A 675 -26.49 -5.49 6.39
C TYR A 675 -26.69 -5.16 4.92
N TRP A 676 -27.54 -5.92 4.26
CA TRP A 676 -27.80 -5.76 2.84
C TRP A 676 -29.29 -5.81 2.57
N LEU A 677 -29.79 -4.86 1.78
CA LEU A 677 -31.16 -4.91 1.26
C LEU A 677 -31.28 -6.03 0.23
N ASN A 678 -32.44 -6.67 0.18
CA ASN A 678 -32.73 -7.68 -0.83
C ASN A 678 -33.02 -7.01 -2.20
N PRO A 679 -32.15 -7.19 -3.21
CA PRO A 679 -32.34 -6.57 -4.53
C PRO A 679 -33.49 -7.19 -5.33
N ALA A 680 -34.06 -8.32 -4.89
CA ALA A 680 -35.27 -8.87 -5.52
C ALA A 680 -36.53 -8.07 -5.13
N LEU A 681 -36.58 -7.49 -3.92
CA LEU A 681 -37.76 -6.80 -3.41
C LEU A 681 -38.03 -5.49 -4.15
N PRO A 682 -39.22 -5.30 -4.77
CA PRO A 682 -39.56 -4.06 -5.45
C PRO A 682 -39.47 -2.81 -4.55
N GLN A 683 -39.92 -2.90 -3.30
CA GLN A 683 -39.92 -1.78 -2.36
C GLN A 683 -38.50 -1.32 -2.01
N ALA A 684 -37.59 -2.26 -1.78
CA ALA A 684 -36.18 -1.95 -1.52
C ALA A 684 -35.53 -1.28 -2.74
N ARG A 685 -35.81 -1.80 -3.96
CA ARG A 685 -35.33 -1.20 -5.21
C ARG A 685 -35.89 0.21 -5.42
N ASP A 686 -37.19 0.42 -5.19
CA ASP A 686 -37.84 1.71 -5.36
C ASP A 686 -37.27 2.75 -4.38
N PHE A 687 -37.00 2.35 -3.13
CA PHE A 687 -36.34 3.20 -2.15
C PHE A 687 -34.94 3.61 -2.61
N VAL A 688 -34.06 2.65 -2.94
CA VAL A 688 -32.70 2.97 -3.40
C VAL A 688 -32.72 3.83 -4.68
N ALA A 689 -33.64 3.55 -5.60
CA ALA A 689 -33.81 4.34 -6.82
C ALA A 689 -34.23 5.78 -6.50
N SER A 690 -35.09 5.99 -5.50
CA SER A 690 -35.46 7.35 -5.04
C SER A 690 -34.29 8.13 -4.44
N VAL A 691 -33.35 7.44 -3.77
CA VAL A 691 -32.09 8.06 -3.30
C VAL A 691 -31.27 8.55 -4.49
N TYR A 692 -31.16 7.74 -5.55
CA TYR A 692 -30.41 8.10 -6.76
C TYR A 692 -31.11 9.20 -7.57
N ASP A 693 -32.43 9.17 -7.69
CA ASP A 693 -33.23 10.23 -8.31
C ASP A 693 -33.02 11.57 -7.60
N GLU A 694 -33.10 11.60 -6.26
CA GLU A 694 -32.85 12.81 -5.49
C GLU A 694 -31.40 13.31 -5.69
N LEU A 695 -30.41 12.42 -5.61
CA LEU A 695 -28.99 12.73 -5.81
C LEU A 695 -28.74 13.34 -7.20
N VAL A 696 -29.17 12.66 -8.27
CA VAL A 696 -28.91 13.06 -9.66
C VAL A 696 -29.69 14.32 -10.01
N THR A 697 -30.90 14.49 -9.48
CA THR A 697 -31.72 15.69 -9.71
C THR A 697 -31.14 16.92 -9.01
N LYS A 698 -30.69 16.79 -7.75
CA LYS A 698 -30.20 17.93 -6.95
C LYS A 698 -28.77 18.34 -7.29
N TYR A 699 -27.90 17.39 -7.60
CA TYR A 699 -26.45 17.64 -7.62
C TYR A 699 -25.81 17.45 -9.00
N ASP A 700 -24.96 18.40 -9.38
CA ASP A 700 -24.17 18.38 -10.62
C ASP A 700 -22.90 17.52 -10.46
N ILE A 701 -23.10 16.22 -10.33
CA ILE A 701 -22.05 15.19 -10.23
C ILE A 701 -21.49 14.83 -11.61
N ALA A 702 -20.19 14.49 -11.67
CA ALA A 702 -19.54 14.08 -12.91
C ALA A 702 -19.96 12.67 -13.36
N SER A 703 -20.13 11.75 -12.40
CA SER A 703 -20.66 10.41 -12.65
C SER A 703 -21.44 9.85 -11.48
N LEU A 704 -22.37 8.95 -11.76
CA LEU A 704 -22.85 7.96 -10.78
C LEU A 704 -21.88 6.77 -10.78
N HIS A 705 -21.18 6.56 -9.66
CA HIS A 705 -20.19 5.50 -9.48
C HIS A 705 -20.78 4.33 -8.68
N LEU A 706 -21.12 3.26 -9.38
CA LEU A 706 -21.80 2.08 -8.84
C LEU A 706 -20.79 1.15 -8.16
N ASP A 707 -20.88 1.04 -6.85
CA ASP A 707 -20.16 0.04 -6.05
C ASP A 707 -21.16 -0.84 -5.29
N TYR A 708 -20.73 -2.03 -4.89
CA TYR A 708 -21.61 -3.00 -4.22
C TYR A 708 -22.87 -3.35 -5.03
N ALA A 709 -22.85 -3.19 -6.37
CA ALA A 709 -23.87 -3.69 -7.29
C ALA A 709 -23.74 -5.22 -7.43
N ARG A 710 -24.01 -5.92 -6.33
CA ARG A 710 -23.75 -7.35 -6.13
C ARG A 710 -24.44 -7.86 -4.86
N TYR A 711 -24.39 -9.17 -4.65
CA TYR A 711 -24.72 -9.83 -3.40
C TYR A 711 -23.49 -9.88 -2.46
N PRO A 712 -23.70 -10.15 -1.15
CA PRO A 712 -22.61 -10.43 -0.21
C PRO A 712 -21.77 -11.63 -0.66
N GLY A 713 -20.45 -11.59 -0.43
CA GLY A 713 -19.57 -12.72 -0.76
C GLY A 713 -19.51 -13.70 0.40
N SER A 714 -20.17 -14.85 0.32
CA SER A 714 -20.19 -15.81 1.44
C SER A 714 -18.95 -16.70 1.51
N GLY A 715 -18.29 -16.96 0.37
CA GLY A 715 -17.21 -17.96 0.24
C GLY A 715 -17.61 -19.40 0.59
N ASP A 716 -18.90 -19.62 0.86
CA ASP A 716 -19.49 -20.86 1.36
C ASP A 716 -20.96 -20.92 0.89
N TYR A 717 -21.24 -21.81 -0.06
CA TYR A 717 -22.60 -21.96 -0.60
C TYR A 717 -23.62 -22.37 0.47
N THR A 718 -23.19 -22.99 1.58
CA THR A 718 -24.07 -23.42 2.67
C THR A 718 -24.60 -22.25 3.49
N ASN A 719 -24.02 -21.06 3.33
CA ASN A 719 -24.46 -19.81 3.96
C ASN A 719 -24.51 -18.63 2.98
N ASP A 720 -24.69 -18.92 1.69
CA ASP A 720 -24.82 -17.90 0.65
C ASP A 720 -26.15 -17.11 0.78
N PHE A 721 -26.26 -15.95 0.14
CA PHE A 721 -27.34 -14.98 0.31
C PHE A 721 -28.36 -14.97 -0.83
N GLY A 722 -29.55 -14.43 -0.55
CA GLY A 722 -30.70 -14.42 -1.47
C GLY A 722 -31.71 -15.53 -1.22
N TYR A 723 -31.70 -16.14 -0.02
CA TYR A 723 -32.60 -17.24 0.36
C TYR A 723 -33.76 -16.76 1.25
N ASP A 724 -34.09 -15.47 1.19
CA ASP A 724 -35.35 -14.98 1.72
C ASP A 724 -36.54 -15.57 0.93
N MET A 725 -37.71 -15.57 1.56
CA MET A 725 -38.90 -16.22 1.01
C MET A 725 -39.31 -15.62 -0.35
N TYR A 726 -39.23 -14.30 -0.50
CA TYR A 726 -39.64 -13.63 -1.73
C TYR A 726 -38.77 -14.03 -2.93
N THR A 727 -37.45 -13.99 -2.78
CA THR A 727 -36.51 -14.39 -3.84
C THR A 727 -36.66 -15.88 -4.20
N ARG A 728 -36.86 -16.73 -3.19
CA ARG A 728 -37.07 -18.18 -3.39
C ARG A 728 -38.37 -18.47 -4.13
N ASP A 729 -39.45 -17.77 -3.80
CA ASP A 729 -40.75 -17.96 -4.43
C ASP A 729 -40.67 -17.58 -5.92
N LEU A 730 -40.01 -16.47 -6.27
CA LEU A 730 -39.81 -16.07 -7.67
C LEU A 730 -39.06 -17.14 -8.48
N PHE A 731 -38.04 -17.76 -7.90
CA PHE A 731 -37.33 -18.84 -8.57
C PHE A 731 -38.18 -20.12 -8.67
N SER A 732 -38.87 -20.46 -7.59
CA SER A 732 -39.73 -21.64 -7.50
C SER A 732 -40.90 -21.57 -8.49
N GLU A 733 -41.49 -20.40 -8.69
CA GLU A 733 -42.54 -20.18 -9.69
C GLU A 733 -42.04 -20.43 -11.12
N LYS A 734 -40.78 -20.07 -11.42
CA LYS A 734 -40.19 -20.21 -12.75
C LYS A 734 -39.72 -21.63 -13.05
N TYR A 735 -39.10 -22.31 -12.08
CA TYR A 735 -38.41 -23.59 -12.29
C TYR A 735 -39.04 -24.79 -11.58
N GLY A 736 -40.02 -24.56 -10.71
CA GLY A 736 -40.72 -25.62 -9.97
C GLY A 736 -39.89 -26.30 -8.87
N VAL A 737 -38.80 -25.67 -8.42
CA VAL A 737 -37.90 -26.16 -7.37
C VAL A 737 -37.51 -25.03 -6.43
N ASP A 738 -37.45 -25.30 -5.13
CA ASP A 738 -36.96 -24.36 -4.13
C ASP A 738 -35.42 -24.34 -4.16
N PRO A 739 -34.76 -23.18 -4.29
CA PRO A 739 -33.31 -23.14 -4.34
C PRO A 739 -32.65 -23.56 -3.01
N LEU A 740 -33.39 -23.62 -1.89
CA LEU A 740 -32.89 -24.26 -0.66
C LEU A 740 -32.64 -25.77 -0.79
N ASP A 741 -33.24 -26.43 -1.78
CA ASP A 741 -33.03 -27.85 -2.04
C ASP A 741 -31.91 -28.10 -3.08
N LEU A 742 -31.44 -27.03 -3.75
CA LEU A 742 -30.38 -27.12 -4.76
C LEU A 742 -28.98 -27.10 -4.16
N HIS A 743 -28.07 -27.84 -4.79
CA HIS A 743 -26.65 -27.97 -4.47
C HIS A 743 -25.79 -27.75 -5.74
N PRO A 744 -24.50 -27.38 -5.59
CA PRO A 744 -23.58 -27.31 -6.72
C PRO A 744 -23.58 -28.59 -7.55
N GLY A 745 -23.87 -28.47 -8.84
CA GLY A 745 -23.97 -29.59 -9.79
C GLY A 745 -25.40 -30.12 -10.03
N ASP A 746 -26.39 -29.67 -9.26
CA ASP A 746 -27.79 -29.97 -9.55
C ASP A 746 -28.24 -29.29 -10.85
N ARG A 747 -29.27 -29.88 -11.49
CA ARG A 747 -29.76 -29.46 -12.81
C ARG A 747 -30.05 -27.96 -12.95
N TYR A 748 -30.56 -27.33 -11.88
CA TYR A 748 -30.97 -25.92 -11.88
C TYR A 748 -30.03 -25.02 -11.07
N TRP A 749 -28.85 -25.51 -10.70
CA TRP A 749 -27.90 -24.76 -9.88
C TRP A 749 -27.36 -23.53 -10.63
N ASP A 750 -26.91 -23.71 -11.87
CA ASP A 750 -26.37 -22.61 -12.67
C ASP A 750 -27.46 -21.59 -13.01
N GLU A 751 -28.70 -22.03 -13.23
CA GLU A 751 -29.86 -21.15 -13.39
C GLU A 751 -30.19 -20.36 -12.12
N TRP A 752 -29.95 -20.92 -10.93
CA TRP A 752 -30.09 -20.18 -9.67
C TRP A 752 -29.02 -19.09 -9.51
N LEU A 753 -27.77 -19.41 -9.85
CA LEU A 753 -26.69 -18.42 -9.86
C LEU A 753 -26.98 -17.29 -10.86
N GLN A 754 -27.36 -17.65 -12.09
CA GLN A 754 -27.70 -16.67 -13.12
C GLN A 754 -28.95 -15.87 -12.76
N PHE A 755 -29.97 -16.47 -12.15
CA PHE A 755 -31.16 -15.75 -11.71
C PHE A 755 -30.85 -14.61 -10.73
N ARG A 756 -29.92 -14.84 -9.77
CA ARG A 756 -29.47 -13.78 -8.87
C ARG A 756 -28.64 -12.71 -9.58
N ALA A 757 -27.78 -13.11 -10.52
CA ALA A 757 -27.06 -12.16 -11.38
C ALA A 757 -28.02 -11.30 -12.21
N ASP A 758 -29.07 -11.90 -12.79
CA ASP A 758 -30.09 -11.21 -13.58
C ASP A 758 -30.89 -10.19 -12.77
N ILE A 759 -31.12 -10.44 -11.47
CA ILE A 759 -31.72 -9.46 -10.56
C ILE A 759 -30.85 -8.20 -10.50
N ILE A 760 -29.54 -8.37 -10.29
CA ILE A 760 -28.58 -7.25 -10.28
C ILE A 760 -28.47 -6.59 -11.66
N ASN A 761 -28.41 -7.36 -12.75
CA ASN A 761 -28.37 -6.82 -14.12
C ASN A 761 -29.60 -5.94 -14.39
N SER A 762 -30.79 -6.40 -14.01
CA SER A 762 -32.03 -5.62 -14.15
C SER A 762 -32.03 -4.35 -13.31
N TRP A 763 -31.33 -4.36 -12.16
CA TRP A 763 -31.16 -3.20 -11.31
C TRP A 763 -30.23 -2.17 -11.97
N VAL A 764 -29.06 -2.60 -12.45
CA VAL A 764 -28.12 -1.72 -13.16
C VAL A 764 -28.78 -1.09 -14.39
N VAL A 765 -29.53 -1.87 -15.18
CA VAL A 765 -30.31 -1.33 -16.32
C VAL A 765 -31.28 -0.25 -15.87
N ARG A 766 -32.05 -0.49 -14.79
CA ARG A 766 -33.01 0.48 -14.27
C ARG A 766 -32.34 1.80 -13.87
N VAL A 767 -31.32 1.75 -13.01
CA VAL A 767 -30.71 2.97 -12.47
C VAL A 767 -29.99 3.77 -13.54
N VAL A 768 -29.36 3.10 -14.52
CA VAL A 768 -28.74 3.77 -15.66
C VAL A 768 -29.79 4.48 -16.52
N ASN A 769 -30.90 3.80 -16.82
CA ASN A 769 -31.98 4.39 -17.60
C ASN A 769 -32.63 5.59 -16.90
N GLU A 770 -32.95 5.46 -15.62
CA GLU A 770 -33.55 6.53 -14.81
C GLU A 770 -32.56 7.72 -14.68
N ALA A 771 -31.28 7.46 -14.41
CA ALA A 771 -30.27 8.51 -14.35
C ALA A 771 -30.13 9.28 -15.68
N HIS A 772 -30.14 8.58 -16.82
CA HIS A 772 -30.08 9.23 -18.14
C HIS A 772 -31.35 9.96 -18.55
N GLN A 773 -32.52 9.59 -18.01
CA GLN A 773 -33.75 10.38 -18.19
C GLN A 773 -33.64 11.76 -17.53
N ILE A 774 -32.95 11.84 -16.38
CA ILE A 774 -32.71 13.10 -15.68
C ILE A 774 -31.52 13.85 -16.31
N LYS A 775 -30.42 13.15 -16.59
CA LYS A 775 -29.17 13.70 -17.13
C LYS A 775 -28.62 12.79 -18.25
N PRO A 776 -28.97 13.04 -19.53
CA PRO A 776 -28.63 12.16 -20.65
C PRO A 776 -27.13 11.91 -20.90
N ASN A 777 -26.27 12.80 -20.41
CA ASN A 777 -24.82 12.72 -20.57
C ASN A 777 -24.09 12.40 -19.25
N LEU A 778 -24.82 12.05 -18.18
CA LEU A 778 -24.18 11.64 -16.93
C LEU A 778 -23.34 10.38 -17.18
N GLN A 779 -22.08 10.38 -16.73
CA GLN A 779 -21.27 9.17 -16.84
C GLN A 779 -21.72 8.12 -15.82
N ILE A 780 -21.69 6.86 -16.23
CA ILE A 780 -21.88 5.72 -15.36
C ILE A 780 -20.55 4.99 -15.20
N THR A 781 -20.06 4.92 -13.97
CA THR A 781 -18.80 4.23 -13.67
C THR A 781 -19.04 3.14 -12.62
N THR A 782 -18.16 2.15 -12.52
CA THR A 782 -18.37 1.04 -11.56
C THR A 782 -17.09 0.44 -11.03
N ALA A 783 -17.11 0.01 -9.76
CA ALA A 783 -16.08 -0.80 -9.14
C ALA A 783 -16.50 -2.28 -9.12
N VAL A 784 -15.65 -3.17 -9.67
CA VAL A 784 -15.97 -4.59 -9.84
C VAL A 784 -14.81 -5.51 -9.45
N TRP A 785 -15.13 -6.76 -9.12
CA TRP A 785 -14.15 -7.82 -8.97
C TRP A 785 -13.44 -8.12 -10.30
N PRO A 786 -12.12 -8.35 -10.30
CA PRO A 786 -11.34 -8.59 -11.53
C PRO A 786 -11.49 -10.00 -12.12
N ASN A 787 -12.14 -10.94 -11.41
CA ASN A 787 -12.38 -12.30 -11.91
C ASN A 787 -13.81 -12.42 -12.47
N TYR A 788 -13.94 -12.29 -13.79
CA TYR A 788 -15.23 -12.26 -14.48
C TYR A 788 -15.91 -13.63 -14.66
N GLU A 789 -15.22 -14.74 -14.39
CA GLU A 789 -15.82 -16.07 -14.40
C GLU A 789 -16.42 -16.43 -13.03
N GLU A 790 -15.77 -15.99 -11.95
CA GLU A 790 -16.15 -16.32 -10.58
C GLU A 790 -17.09 -15.26 -9.97
N ALA A 791 -16.93 -13.99 -10.30
CA ALA A 791 -17.75 -12.90 -9.73
C ALA A 791 -19.27 -13.08 -9.97
N PRO A 792 -19.75 -13.54 -11.14
CA PRO A 792 -21.17 -13.85 -11.33
C PRO A 792 -21.68 -14.95 -10.39
N LYS A 793 -20.83 -15.93 -10.06
CA LYS A 793 -21.20 -17.10 -9.23
C LYS A 793 -21.15 -16.79 -7.74
N SER A 794 -20.09 -16.13 -7.31
CA SER A 794 -19.79 -15.85 -5.90
C SER A 794 -20.43 -14.57 -5.37
N HIS A 795 -20.73 -13.61 -6.24
CA HIS A 795 -21.22 -12.30 -5.86
C HIS A 795 -22.44 -11.85 -6.68
N ALA A 796 -22.91 -12.63 -7.65
CA ALA A 796 -23.93 -12.18 -8.61
C ALA A 796 -23.54 -10.86 -9.31
N GLN A 797 -22.23 -10.65 -9.54
CA GLN A 797 -21.70 -9.45 -10.20
C GLN A 797 -21.27 -9.78 -11.63
N GLU A 798 -22.11 -9.45 -12.61
CA GLU A 798 -21.88 -9.80 -14.03
C GLU A 798 -21.49 -8.58 -14.87
N ALA A 799 -20.29 -8.04 -14.61
CA ALA A 799 -19.77 -6.86 -15.31
C ALA A 799 -19.77 -7.01 -16.85
N LYS A 800 -19.62 -8.24 -17.35
CA LYS A 800 -19.70 -8.53 -18.79
C LYS A 800 -21.02 -8.08 -19.39
N TYR A 801 -22.14 -8.43 -18.75
CA TYR A 801 -23.46 -8.05 -19.21
C TYR A 801 -23.55 -6.52 -19.30
N TRP A 802 -23.09 -5.81 -18.27
CA TRP A 802 -23.18 -4.35 -18.23
C TRP A 802 -22.38 -3.68 -19.35
N LEU A 803 -21.20 -4.21 -19.68
CA LEU A 803 -20.36 -3.73 -20.78
C LEU A 803 -20.94 -4.07 -22.16
N ASP A 804 -21.39 -5.30 -22.39
CA ASP A 804 -22.01 -5.72 -23.65
C ASP A 804 -23.26 -4.85 -23.98
N HIS A 805 -24.00 -4.46 -22.95
CA HIS A 805 -25.18 -3.59 -23.05
C HIS A 805 -24.84 -2.09 -23.00
N ASN A 806 -23.56 -1.70 -23.00
CA ASN A 806 -23.07 -0.32 -22.96
C ASN A 806 -23.49 0.53 -21.75
N LEU A 807 -23.87 -0.11 -20.64
CA LEU A 807 -24.35 0.57 -19.43
C LEU A 807 -23.25 1.33 -18.69
N ILE A 808 -21.98 0.95 -18.89
CA ILE A 808 -20.82 1.48 -18.17
C ILE A 808 -19.92 2.29 -19.11
N ASP A 809 -19.53 3.50 -18.72
CA ASP A 809 -18.58 4.35 -19.43
C ASP A 809 -17.13 4.13 -18.98
N HIS A 810 -16.96 3.82 -17.69
CA HIS A 810 -15.64 3.55 -17.10
C HIS A 810 -15.73 2.44 -16.04
N LEU A 811 -14.99 1.36 -16.27
CA LEU A 811 -14.83 0.25 -15.33
C LEU A 811 -13.57 0.40 -14.49
N PHE A 812 -13.70 0.16 -13.18
CA PHE A 812 -12.63 0.06 -12.21
C PHE A 812 -12.59 -1.35 -11.66
N HIS A 813 -11.54 -2.12 -12.00
CA HIS A 813 -11.35 -3.43 -11.38
C HIS A 813 -10.60 -3.25 -10.06
N MET A 814 -11.04 -3.90 -8.99
CA MET A 814 -10.40 -3.83 -7.68
C MET A 814 -9.20 -4.79 -7.63
N SER A 815 -8.01 -4.30 -8.01
CA SER A 815 -6.75 -5.06 -7.93
C SER A 815 -6.01 -4.72 -6.64
N TYR A 816 -6.52 -5.24 -5.52
CA TYR A 816 -5.91 -5.06 -4.19
C TYR A 816 -4.77 -6.04 -3.98
N ALA A 817 -3.73 -5.90 -4.80
CA ALA A 817 -2.54 -6.73 -4.83
C ALA A 817 -1.34 -6.00 -4.19
N PRO A 818 -0.37 -6.73 -3.60
CA PRO A 818 0.86 -6.14 -3.06
C PRO A 818 1.91 -5.77 -4.13
N GLY A 819 1.66 -6.09 -5.42
CA GLY A 819 2.60 -5.89 -6.53
C GLY A 819 1.90 -5.75 -7.89
N SER A 820 2.66 -5.46 -8.93
CA SER A 820 2.12 -5.11 -10.26
C SER A 820 1.74 -6.31 -11.13
N GLU A 821 2.22 -7.53 -10.87
CA GLU A 821 1.93 -8.68 -11.75
C GLU A 821 0.44 -9.02 -11.82
N LEU A 822 -0.23 -9.01 -10.66
CA LEU A 822 -1.68 -9.25 -10.60
C LEU A 822 -2.45 -8.06 -11.17
N THR A 823 -2.03 -6.83 -10.89
CA THR A 823 -2.62 -5.62 -11.48
C THR A 823 -2.59 -5.63 -13.00
N VAL A 824 -1.48 -6.07 -13.61
CA VAL A 824 -1.39 -6.22 -15.08
C VAL A 824 -2.32 -7.32 -15.59
N THR A 825 -2.42 -8.43 -14.87
CA THR A 825 -3.31 -9.55 -15.25
C THR A 825 -4.77 -9.10 -15.20
N ASP A 826 -5.19 -8.49 -14.10
CA ASP A 826 -6.54 -7.97 -13.89
C ASP A 826 -6.89 -6.89 -14.93
N LEU A 827 -5.95 -5.98 -15.20
CA LEU A 827 -6.12 -4.96 -16.23
C LEU A 827 -6.32 -5.59 -17.61
N ARG A 828 -5.51 -6.57 -18.02
CA ARG A 828 -5.66 -7.23 -19.33
C ARG A 828 -7.00 -7.94 -19.45
N ASN A 829 -7.45 -8.63 -18.39
CA ASN A 829 -8.77 -9.27 -18.36
C ASN A 829 -9.89 -8.22 -18.51
N SER A 830 -9.78 -7.12 -17.78
CA SER A 830 -10.75 -6.02 -17.80
C SER A 830 -10.81 -5.33 -19.16
N MET A 831 -9.66 -5.13 -19.77
CA MET A 831 -9.50 -4.55 -21.11
C MET A 831 -10.10 -5.44 -22.19
N ALA A 832 -9.86 -6.76 -22.12
CA ALA A 832 -10.44 -7.73 -23.02
C ALA A 832 -11.96 -7.81 -22.89
N LEU A 833 -12.48 -7.71 -21.65
CA LEU A 833 -13.91 -7.69 -21.38
C LEU A 833 -14.59 -6.41 -21.90
N ALA A 834 -13.98 -5.26 -21.65
CA ALA A 834 -14.54 -3.96 -22.01
C ALA A 834 -14.48 -3.72 -23.53
N GLY A 835 -13.43 -4.18 -24.20
CA GLY A 835 -13.18 -3.86 -25.62
C GLY A 835 -13.25 -2.35 -25.85
N ASP A 836 -14.15 -1.96 -26.76
CA ASP A 836 -14.45 -0.57 -27.13
C ASP A 836 -15.70 -0.03 -26.41
N ASN A 837 -16.23 -0.71 -25.39
CA ASN A 837 -17.46 -0.28 -24.71
C ASN A 837 -17.22 0.67 -23.54
N ALA A 838 -16.02 0.67 -22.94
CA ALA A 838 -15.70 1.49 -21.78
C ALA A 838 -14.21 1.76 -21.63
N PHE A 839 -13.86 2.82 -20.90
CA PHE A 839 -12.51 2.98 -20.34
C PHE A 839 -12.30 1.98 -19.19
N VAL A 840 -11.03 1.64 -18.93
CA VAL A 840 -10.66 0.71 -17.85
C VAL A 840 -9.52 1.31 -17.03
N SER A 841 -9.73 1.46 -15.72
CA SER A 841 -8.68 1.86 -14.77
C SER A 841 -8.51 0.81 -13.67
N SER A 842 -7.33 0.77 -13.07
CA SER A 842 -7.05 -0.13 -11.93
C SER A 842 -7.39 0.55 -10.61
N GLY A 843 -8.21 -0.08 -9.78
CA GLY A 843 -8.36 0.27 -8.37
C GLY A 843 -7.24 -0.35 -7.55
N LEU A 844 -6.45 0.48 -6.85
CA LEU A 844 -5.23 0.06 -6.16
C LEU A 844 -5.34 0.23 -4.64
N ASP A 845 -4.78 -0.73 -3.91
CA ASP A 845 -4.75 -0.73 -2.45
C ASP A 845 -3.58 0.11 -1.91
N THR A 846 -3.95 1.18 -1.22
CA THR A 846 -3.01 2.01 -0.43
C THR A 846 -3.27 1.92 1.07
N PHE A 847 -4.36 1.29 1.52
CA PHE A 847 -4.73 1.21 2.94
C PHE A 847 -3.90 0.17 3.72
N GLN A 848 -3.36 -0.84 3.04
CA GLN A 848 -2.49 -1.86 3.65
C GLN A 848 -1.03 -1.41 3.87
N GLY A 849 -0.65 -0.21 3.41
CA GLY A 849 0.72 0.30 3.60
C GLY A 849 1.77 -0.44 2.75
N ASN A 850 1.40 -0.80 1.51
CA ASN A 850 2.32 -1.37 0.53
C ASN A 850 3.57 -0.50 0.33
N PRO A 851 4.75 -1.06 0.00
CA PRO A 851 5.92 -0.25 -0.30
C PRO A 851 5.63 0.80 -1.39
N THR A 852 6.12 2.02 -1.22
CA THR A 852 5.90 3.12 -2.17
C THR A 852 6.31 2.76 -3.60
N SER A 853 7.40 2.00 -3.77
CA SER A 853 7.83 1.49 -5.07
C SER A 853 6.80 0.57 -5.72
N ALA A 854 6.12 -0.28 -4.94
CA ALA A 854 5.09 -1.18 -5.47
C ALA A 854 3.87 -0.41 -6.01
N VAL A 855 3.41 0.63 -5.29
CA VAL A 855 2.31 1.49 -5.75
C VAL A 855 2.70 2.24 -7.03
N VAL A 856 3.93 2.76 -7.09
CA VAL A 856 4.47 3.42 -8.30
C VAL A 856 4.55 2.44 -9.47
N ASP A 857 5.01 1.21 -9.24
CA ASP A 857 5.09 0.17 -10.27
C ASP A 857 3.69 -0.23 -10.76
N GLN A 858 2.70 -0.37 -9.88
CA GLN A 858 1.32 -0.67 -10.26
C GLN A 858 0.72 0.40 -11.18
N ILE A 859 0.87 1.68 -10.84
CA ILE A 859 0.36 2.79 -11.68
C ILE A 859 1.13 2.86 -13.02
N THR A 860 2.43 2.65 -12.97
CA THR A 860 3.30 2.64 -14.16
C THR A 860 2.88 1.52 -15.11
N GLU A 861 2.73 0.31 -14.60
CA GLU A 861 2.37 -0.85 -15.42
C GLU A 861 0.93 -0.80 -15.90
N ALA A 862 0.00 -0.23 -15.12
CA ALA A 862 -1.36 0.02 -15.59
C ALA A 862 -1.37 0.95 -16.82
N THR A 863 -0.53 1.98 -16.80
CA THR A 863 -0.38 2.93 -17.93
C THR A 863 0.26 2.26 -19.15
N LYS A 864 1.35 1.50 -18.95
CA LYS A 864 2.05 0.80 -20.06
C LYS A 864 1.21 -0.28 -20.75
N ASN A 865 0.18 -0.81 -20.08
CA ASN A 865 -0.70 -1.86 -20.60
C ASN A 865 -2.06 -1.29 -21.04
N ASP A 866 -2.05 -0.07 -21.61
CA ASP A 866 -3.19 0.61 -22.25
C ASP A 866 -4.37 0.96 -21.33
N GLY A 867 -4.17 0.89 -20.01
CA GLY A 867 -5.14 1.33 -19.01
C GLY A 867 -5.35 2.85 -19.06
N ALA A 868 -6.58 3.28 -18.78
CA ALA A 868 -6.97 4.68 -18.72
C ALA A 868 -6.39 5.42 -17.50
N GLY A 869 -5.87 4.69 -16.51
CA GLY A 869 -5.25 5.23 -15.31
C GLY A 869 -5.49 4.35 -14.09
N ALA A 870 -5.45 4.96 -12.91
CA ALA A 870 -5.64 4.28 -11.64
C ALA A 870 -6.48 5.13 -10.67
N ALA A 871 -7.14 4.46 -9.73
CA ALA A 871 -7.80 5.08 -8.60
C ALA A 871 -7.28 4.46 -7.30
N LEU A 872 -6.91 5.29 -6.33
CA LEU A 872 -6.33 4.85 -5.07
C LEU A 872 -7.41 4.67 -4.02
N PHE A 873 -7.43 3.51 -3.37
CA PHE A 873 -8.26 3.23 -2.20
C PHE A 873 -7.34 3.23 -0.96
N GLU A 874 -7.31 4.28 -0.15
CA GLU A 874 -8.15 5.49 -0.17
C GLU A 874 -7.38 6.74 0.34
N TYR A 875 -8.06 7.88 0.56
CA TYR A 875 -7.50 9.14 1.09
C TYR A 875 -6.57 8.99 2.30
N GLU A 876 -6.95 8.28 3.36
CA GLU A 876 -6.11 8.04 4.52
C GLU A 876 -4.86 7.23 4.15
N GLY A 877 -4.98 6.18 3.35
CA GLY A 877 -3.84 5.43 2.80
C GLY A 877 -2.84 6.33 2.07
N LEU A 878 -3.33 7.17 1.15
CA LEU A 878 -2.52 8.13 0.39
C LEU A 878 -1.63 9.01 1.29
N PHE A 879 -2.21 9.61 2.32
CA PHE A 879 -1.52 10.60 3.16
C PHE A 879 -0.85 10.04 4.43
N ASN A 880 -1.32 8.91 4.96
CA ASN A 880 -0.71 8.25 6.12
C ASN A 880 0.61 7.59 5.73
N TYR A 881 0.66 6.94 4.58
CA TYR A 881 1.86 6.27 4.07
C TYR A 881 2.69 7.15 3.12
N LYS A 882 2.34 8.43 2.98
CA LYS A 882 3.13 9.46 2.27
C LYS A 882 3.34 9.19 0.78
N TYR A 883 2.43 8.47 0.13
CA TYR A 883 2.50 8.24 -1.32
C TYR A 883 2.36 9.56 -2.10
N ASP A 884 1.66 10.55 -1.54
CA ASP A 884 1.45 11.88 -2.11
C ASP A 884 2.77 12.57 -2.52
N LYS A 885 3.82 12.43 -1.72
CA LYS A 885 5.11 13.07 -1.94
C LYS A 885 5.79 12.58 -3.22
N VAL A 886 5.82 11.27 -3.43
CA VAL A 886 6.50 10.67 -4.59
C VAL A 886 5.65 10.79 -5.85
N LEU A 887 4.32 10.68 -5.73
CA LEU A 887 3.42 10.80 -6.88
C LEU A 887 3.52 12.20 -7.47
N LYS A 888 3.56 13.23 -6.62
CA LYS A 888 3.64 14.64 -7.04
C LYS A 888 4.89 14.97 -7.87
N ILE A 889 6.04 14.39 -7.57
CA ILE A 889 7.29 14.64 -8.31
C ILE A 889 7.48 13.68 -9.49
N GLY A 890 6.87 12.49 -9.42
CA GLY A 890 6.97 11.43 -10.42
C GLY A 890 5.73 11.34 -11.29
N LEU A 891 4.96 10.26 -11.11
CA LEU A 891 3.85 9.86 -11.98
C LEU A 891 2.78 10.94 -12.18
N TYR A 892 2.54 11.79 -11.17
CA TYR A 892 1.52 12.84 -11.21
C TYR A 892 2.09 14.27 -11.34
N ARG A 893 3.39 14.40 -11.67
CA ARG A 893 4.09 15.66 -11.96
C ARG A 893 3.32 16.61 -12.87
N ASN A 894 2.85 16.10 -14.00
CA ASN A 894 2.14 16.90 -14.98
C ASN A 894 0.67 16.96 -14.61
N LYS A 895 0.03 18.13 -14.72
CA LYS A 895 -1.44 18.23 -14.61
C LYS A 895 -2.09 17.36 -15.70
N ALA A 896 -2.97 16.45 -15.30
CA ALA A 896 -3.72 15.60 -16.21
C ALA A 896 -5.22 15.88 -16.20
N ILE A 897 -5.86 15.59 -17.33
CA ILE A 897 -7.32 15.53 -17.48
C ILE A 897 -7.79 14.09 -17.62
N LEU A 898 -9.06 13.84 -17.30
CA LEU A 898 -9.67 12.53 -17.47
C LEU A 898 -9.82 12.19 -18.97
N PRO A 899 -9.70 10.90 -19.34
CA PRO A 899 -10.14 10.44 -20.65
C PRO A 899 -11.67 10.55 -20.74
N GLN A 900 -12.14 11.07 -21.87
CA GLN A 900 -13.56 11.17 -22.20
C GLN A 900 -13.71 10.91 -23.71
N TYR A 901 -14.82 10.30 -24.11
CA TYR A 901 -15.09 9.96 -25.52
C TYR A 901 -16.04 10.95 -26.20
N ASP A 902 -16.83 11.70 -25.42
CA ASP A 902 -17.89 12.60 -25.88
C ASP A 902 -17.41 14.05 -26.06
N THR A 903 -16.18 14.36 -25.65
CA THR A 903 -15.51 15.64 -25.87
C THR A 903 -14.23 15.47 -26.69
N THR A 904 -13.81 16.53 -27.39
CA THR A 904 -12.60 16.49 -28.24
C THR A 904 -11.31 16.79 -27.49
N LYS A 905 -11.42 17.39 -26.29
CA LYS A 905 -10.27 17.90 -25.53
C LYS A 905 -9.25 16.82 -25.15
N PRO A 906 -9.63 15.64 -24.60
CA PRO A 906 -8.66 14.59 -24.28
C PRO A 906 -7.88 14.11 -25.51
N LEU A 907 -8.58 13.87 -26.62
CA LEU A 907 -7.93 13.44 -27.86
C LEU A 907 -7.00 14.51 -28.44
N ALA A 908 -7.40 15.79 -28.37
CA ALA A 908 -6.54 16.90 -28.77
C ALA A 908 -5.27 16.94 -27.91
N THR A 909 -5.40 16.83 -26.59
CA THR A 909 -4.27 16.82 -25.65
C THR A 909 -3.30 15.66 -25.93
N VAL A 910 -3.78 14.46 -26.27
CA VAL A 910 -2.90 13.35 -26.67
C VAL A 910 -2.10 13.73 -27.92
N MET A 911 -2.74 14.27 -28.96
CA MET A 911 -2.06 14.64 -30.20
C MET A 911 -1.07 15.80 -30.03
N GLU A 912 -1.41 16.78 -29.19
CA GLU A 912 -0.53 17.88 -28.81
C GLU A 912 0.70 17.38 -28.05
N GLU A 913 0.55 16.41 -27.16
CA GLU A 913 1.69 15.79 -26.48
C GLU A 913 2.57 15.01 -27.45
N VAL A 914 2.01 14.34 -28.46
CA VAL A 914 2.82 13.71 -29.52
C VAL A 914 3.62 14.78 -30.29
N ILE A 915 3.02 15.91 -30.65
CA ILE A 915 3.73 17.04 -31.30
C ILE A 915 4.86 17.55 -30.40
N ARG A 916 4.58 17.76 -29.11
CA ARG A 916 5.57 18.22 -28.13
C ARG A 916 6.73 17.23 -28.02
N LYS A 917 6.45 15.94 -27.82
CA LYS A 917 7.47 14.88 -27.72
C LYS A 917 8.33 14.80 -28.99
N ILE A 918 7.77 15.03 -30.19
CA ILE A 918 8.57 15.13 -31.43
C ILE A 918 9.59 16.26 -31.32
N ASN A 919 9.16 17.45 -30.90
CA ASN A 919 10.00 18.65 -30.85
C ASN A 919 11.03 18.62 -29.71
N GLU A 920 10.67 18.08 -28.56
CA GLU A 920 11.46 18.17 -27.32
C GLU A 920 12.30 16.91 -27.04
N ILE A 921 11.87 15.73 -27.52
CA ILE A 921 12.49 14.45 -27.18
C ILE A 921 12.97 13.72 -28.44
N TYR A 922 12.07 13.39 -29.36
CA TYR A 922 12.39 12.46 -30.45
C TYR A 922 13.36 13.03 -31.48
N VAL A 923 13.20 14.30 -31.87
CA VAL A 923 14.17 14.96 -32.77
C VAL A 923 15.47 15.30 -32.03
N PRO A 924 15.46 15.95 -30.84
CA PRO A 924 16.68 16.29 -30.12
C PRO A 924 17.55 15.08 -29.76
N PHE A 925 16.95 13.95 -29.38
CA PHE A 925 17.67 12.71 -29.04
C PHE A 925 17.90 11.80 -30.24
N GLN A 926 17.74 12.32 -31.46
CA GLN A 926 18.06 11.62 -32.70
C GLN A 926 17.24 10.33 -32.94
N GLY A 927 16.07 10.23 -32.33
CA GLY A 927 15.10 9.17 -32.59
C GLY A 927 14.37 9.34 -33.93
N MET A 928 14.35 10.57 -34.47
CA MET A 928 13.88 10.85 -35.82
C MET A 928 14.56 12.08 -36.44
N SER A 929 14.53 12.18 -37.79
CA SER A 929 15.05 13.35 -38.50
C SER A 929 14.09 14.54 -38.39
N ARG A 930 14.61 15.78 -38.43
CA ARG A 930 13.78 17.00 -38.48
C ARG A 930 12.77 16.98 -39.63
N LYS A 931 13.14 16.39 -40.77
CA LYS A 931 12.28 16.29 -41.96
C LYS A 931 11.09 15.36 -41.70
N ASP A 932 11.32 14.21 -41.08
CA ASP A 932 10.25 13.26 -40.79
C ASP A 932 9.35 13.76 -39.65
N GLY A 933 9.96 14.37 -38.62
CA GLY A 933 9.23 15.06 -37.55
C GLY A 933 8.31 16.15 -38.10
N GLY A 934 8.80 17.03 -38.98
CA GLY A 934 7.99 18.08 -39.60
C GLY A 934 6.80 17.57 -40.40
N LYS A 935 6.95 16.44 -41.13
CA LYS A 935 5.82 15.81 -41.84
C LYS A 935 4.76 15.26 -40.90
N LEU A 936 5.18 14.65 -39.80
CA LEU A 936 4.27 14.09 -38.80
C LEU A 936 3.53 15.21 -38.05
N ILE A 937 4.26 16.25 -37.63
CA ILE A 937 3.70 17.44 -36.99
C ILE A 937 2.62 18.07 -37.87
N GLN A 938 2.88 18.30 -39.16
CA GLN A 938 1.88 18.89 -40.06
C GLN A 938 0.56 18.10 -40.09
N LYS A 939 0.63 16.76 -40.07
CA LYS A 939 -0.56 15.89 -40.04
C LYS A 939 -1.27 15.94 -38.69
N LEU A 940 -0.51 15.89 -37.59
CA LEU A 940 -1.04 16.00 -36.23
C LEU A 940 -1.71 17.36 -35.99
N GLU A 941 -1.09 18.46 -36.39
CA GLU A 941 -1.66 19.81 -36.30
C GLU A 941 -2.98 19.93 -37.08
N SER A 942 -3.08 19.27 -38.23
CA SER A 942 -4.35 19.21 -38.97
C SER A 942 -5.43 18.44 -38.23
N ALA A 943 -5.10 17.41 -37.45
CA ALA A 943 -6.07 16.69 -36.62
C ALA A 943 -6.45 17.51 -35.38
N VAL A 944 -5.47 18.09 -34.68
CA VAL A 944 -5.66 18.99 -33.53
C VAL A 944 -6.55 20.17 -33.91
N LYS A 945 -6.34 20.78 -35.09
CA LYS A 945 -7.16 21.87 -35.58
C LYS A 945 -8.64 21.49 -35.65
N ASP A 946 -8.96 20.32 -36.20
CA ASP A 946 -10.35 19.86 -36.33
C ASP A 946 -10.97 19.60 -34.95
N LEU A 947 -10.19 19.02 -34.03
CA LEU A 947 -10.63 18.79 -32.65
C LEU A 947 -10.93 20.09 -31.89
N HIS A 948 -10.20 21.17 -32.17
CA HIS A 948 -10.46 22.48 -31.57
C HIS A 948 -11.65 23.25 -32.18
N VAL A 949 -12.17 22.84 -33.33
CA VAL A 949 -13.33 23.51 -33.95
C VAL A 949 -14.60 23.28 -33.12
N ASN A 950 -14.78 22.08 -32.56
CA ASN A 950 -15.96 21.72 -31.78
C ASN A 950 -15.52 21.07 -30.45
N PRO A 951 -15.94 21.59 -29.28
CA PRO A 951 -15.60 20.99 -28.00
C PRO A 951 -16.28 19.62 -27.77
N THR A 952 -17.37 19.33 -28.47
CA THR A 952 -18.11 18.07 -28.40
C THR A 952 -17.73 17.14 -29.54
N MET A 953 -17.59 15.85 -29.26
CA MET A 953 -17.31 14.84 -30.28
C MET A 953 -18.54 14.60 -31.16
N THR A 954 -18.35 14.63 -32.48
CA THR A 954 -19.38 14.36 -33.49
C THR A 954 -18.94 13.21 -34.41
N ASP A 955 -19.88 12.54 -35.07
CA ASP A 955 -19.59 11.46 -36.03
C ASP A 955 -18.64 11.91 -37.16
N GLU A 956 -18.79 13.16 -37.63
CA GLU A 956 -17.92 13.76 -38.65
C GLU A 956 -16.50 13.95 -38.11
N THR A 957 -16.37 14.64 -36.97
CA THR A 957 -15.06 14.88 -36.33
C THR A 957 -14.36 13.56 -35.99
N ALA A 958 -15.08 12.60 -35.40
CA ALA A 958 -14.55 11.30 -35.03
C ALA A 958 -14.04 10.53 -36.26
N SER A 959 -14.82 10.50 -37.34
CA SER A 959 -14.45 9.80 -38.59
C SER A 959 -13.24 10.44 -39.27
N ASP A 960 -13.22 11.77 -39.36
CA ASP A 960 -12.14 12.51 -40.02
C ASP A 960 -10.82 12.38 -39.24
N VAL A 961 -10.88 12.50 -37.92
CA VAL A 961 -9.71 12.35 -37.06
C VAL A 961 -9.21 10.91 -37.05
N LYS A 962 -10.09 9.90 -37.07
CA LYS A 962 -9.71 8.49 -37.21
C LYS A 962 -8.92 8.24 -38.50
N GLN A 963 -9.42 8.75 -39.64
CA GLN A 963 -8.71 8.63 -40.92
C GLN A 963 -7.33 9.31 -40.90
N LYS A 964 -7.21 10.44 -40.20
CA LYS A 964 -5.92 11.13 -40.00
C LYS A 964 -4.97 10.31 -39.14
N ILE A 965 -5.44 9.73 -38.02
CA ILE A 965 -4.66 8.79 -37.19
C ILE A 965 -4.16 7.62 -38.04
N ASP A 966 -5.02 6.97 -38.82
CA ASP A 966 -4.64 5.86 -39.69
C ASP A 966 -3.58 6.27 -40.73
N SER A 967 -3.71 7.47 -41.30
CA SER A 967 -2.72 8.03 -42.22
C SER A 967 -1.37 8.26 -41.53
N ILE A 968 -1.38 8.77 -40.30
CA ILE A 968 -0.17 8.99 -39.49
C ILE A 968 0.47 7.65 -39.13
N SER A 969 -0.30 6.66 -38.67
CA SER A 969 0.18 5.33 -38.32
C SER A 969 0.84 4.62 -39.51
N LYS A 970 0.27 4.72 -40.72
CA LYS A 970 0.87 4.20 -41.96
C LYS A 970 2.20 4.88 -42.30
N LEU A 971 2.27 6.20 -42.14
CA LEU A 971 3.51 6.96 -42.35
C LEU A 971 4.58 6.56 -41.32
N LEU A 972 4.20 6.43 -40.05
CA LEU A 972 5.09 6.01 -38.97
C LEU A 972 5.67 4.61 -39.23
N ALA A 973 4.83 3.65 -39.64
CA ALA A 973 5.24 2.28 -39.93
C ALA A 973 6.30 2.21 -41.05
N SER A 974 6.10 2.95 -42.14
CA SER A 974 6.95 2.95 -43.34
C SER A 974 8.23 3.80 -43.23
N SER A 975 8.35 4.63 -42.19
CA SER A 975 9.50 5.51 -41.99
C SER A 975 10.77 4.79 -41.51
N SER A 976 11.93 5.44 -41.60
CA SER A 976 13.20 4.99 -40.99
C SER A 976 13.38 5.47 -39.54
N ILE A 977 12.31 5.89 -38.86
CA ILE A 977 12.32 6.37 -37.47
C ILE A 977 12.76 5.26 -36.51
N HIS A 978 13.43 5.64 -35.42
CA HIS A 978 13.89 4.72 -34.39
C HIS A 978 12.75 3.84 -33.86
N LYS A 979 13.00 2.54 -33.67
CA LYS A 979 11.98 1.56 -33.29
C LYS A 979 11.21 1.96 -32.04
N GLU A 980 11.92 2.42 -31.01
CA GLU A 980 11.29 2.82 -29.75
C GLU A 980 10.39 4.05 -29.90
N VAL A 981 10.81 5.04 -30.70
CA VAL A 981 9.97 6.21 -31.01
C VAL A 981 8.70 5.77 -31.74
N LYS A 982 8.79 4.82 -32.67
CA LYS A 982 7.61 4.24 -33.33
C LYS A 982 6.66 3.59 -32.32
N ASN A 983 7.19 2.78 -31.39
CA ASN A 983 6.37 2.11 -30.39
C ASN A 983 5.62 3.12 -29.51
N ARG A 984 6.32 4.16 -29.03
CA ARG A 984 5.73 5.20 -28.17
C ARG A 984 4.65 6.01 -28.88
N MET A 985 4.96 6.50 -30.09
CA MET A 985 3.97 7.23 -30.89
C MET A 985 2.79 6.33 -31.25
N LYS A 986 3.01 5.04 -31.51
CA LYS A 986 1.92 4.09 -31.78
C LYS A 986 1.02 3.97 -30.55
N HIS A 987 1.58 3.78 -29.36
CA HIS A 987 0.82 3.69 -28.11
C HIS A 987 -0.03 4.95 -27.88
N ASP A 988 0.55 6.15 -28.03
CA ASP A 988 -0.22 7.41 -27.93
C ASP A 988 -1.37 7.48 -28.97
N LEU A 989 -1.10 7.10 -30.22
CA LEU A 989 -2.11 7.11 -31.30
C LEU A 989 -3.19 6.05 -31.13
N ASP A 990 -2.83 4.86 -30.64
CA ASP A 990 -3.79 3.79 -30.32
C ASP A 990 -4.70 4.21 -29.16
N TYR A 991 -4.15 4.88 -28.15
CA TYR A 991 -4.94 5.42 -27.04
C TYR A 991 -5.94 6.47 -27.54
N GLY A 992 -5.51 7.39 -28.40
CA GLY A 992 -6.41 8.35 -29.05
C GLY A 992 -7.46 7.70 -29.96
N SER A 993 -7.05 6.67 -30.72
CA SER A 993 -7.95 5.85 -31.54
C SER A 993 -9.03 5.19 -30.69
N ARG A 994 -8.67 4.67 -29.51
CA ARG A 994 -9.62 4.00 -28.62
C ARG A 994 -10.70 4.94 -28.10
N MET A 995 -10.38 6.20 -27.82
CA MET A 995 -11.40 7.20 -27.44
C MET A 995 -12.45 7.36 -28.55
N ILE A 996 -12.02 7.33 -29.82
CA ILE A 996 -12.92 7.37 -30.98
C ILE A 996 -13.72 6.06 -31.10
N ASP A 997 -13.10 4.91 -30.88
CA ASP A 997 -13.77 3.61 -30.97
C ASP A 997 -14.85 3.46 -29.88
N ILE A 998 -14.57 3.95 -28.67
CA ILE A 998 -15.56 4.07 -27.59
C ILE A 998 -16.70 5.01 -27.99
N TYR A 999 -16.39 6.18 -28.54
CA TYR A 999 -17.42 7.10 -29.04
C TYR A 999 -18.35 6.41 -30.05
N PHE A 1000 -17.79 5.67 -31.02
CA PHE A 1000 -18.59 4.94 -32.00
C PHE A 1000 -19.41 3.81 -31.38
N SER A 1001 -18.86 3.07 -30.42
CA SER A 1001 -19.64 2.04 -29.70
C SER A 1001 -20.86 2.64 -29.00
N LYS A 1002 -20.68 3.76 -28.29
CA LYS A 1002 -21.76 4.45 -27.56
C LYS A 1002 -22.80 5.06 -28.50
N THR A 1003 -22.37 5.71 -29.57
CA THR A 1003 -23.29 6.41 -30.50
C THR A 1003 -24.02 5.48 -31.46
N ALA A 1004 -23.39 4.40 -31.94
CA ALA A 1004 -24.00 3.48 -32.90
C ALA A 1004 -25.31 2.85 -32.40
N LYS A 1005 -25.47 2.71 -31.07
CA LYS A 1005 -26.68 2.17 -30.45
C LYS A 1005 -27.87 3.14 -30.50
N THR A 1006 -27.65 4.45 -30.68
CA THR A 1006 -28.73 5.44 -30.76
C THR A 1006 -29.10 5.84 -32.19
N GLN A 1007 -28.52 5.18 -33.20
CA GLN A 1007 -28.71 5.55 -34.60
C GLN A 1007 -29.82 4.77 -35.30
N LEU A 1008 -30.47 5.40 -36.27
CA LEU A 1008 -31.29 4.71 -37.26
C LEU A 1008 -30.40 4.07 -38.33
N SER A 1009 -30.74 2.86 -38.78
CA SER A 1009 -30.20 2.24 -39.99
C SER A 1009 -30.97 2.65 -41.25
N LYS A 1010 -32.21 3.13 -41.09
CA LYS A 1010 -33.09 3.50 -42.19
C LYS A 1010 -34.12 4.54 -41.74
N LEU A 1011 -34.39 5.51 -42.62
CA LEU A 1011 -35.51 6.44 -42.53
C LEU A 1011 -36.15 6.60 -43.92
N THR A 1012 -37.45 6.39 -44.02
CA THR A 1012 -38.19 6.53 -45.28
C THR A 1012 -39.45 7.34 -45.04
N VAL A 1013 -39.71 8.31 -45.92
CA VAL A 1013 -40.94 9.11 -45.96
C VAL A 1013 -41.66 8.83 -47.25
N SER A 1014 -42.96 8.53 -47.22
CA SER A 1014 -43.72 8.12 -48.41
C SER A 1014 -45.15 8.68 -48.43
N SER A 1015 -45.71 8.86 -49.63
CA SER A 1015 -47.13 9.14 -49.86
C SER A 1015 -47.72 7.97 -50.66
N GLY A 1016 -48.52 7.13 -50.01
CA GLY A 1016 -48.92 5.84 -50.58
C GLY A 1016 -47.69 4.97 -50.91
N LYS A 1017 -47.54 4.57 -52.18
CA LYS A 1017 -46.37 3.79 -52.67
C LYS A 1017 -45.18 4.67 -53.11
N LYS A 1018 -45.33 6.00 -53.15
CA LYS A 1018 -44.29 6.91 -53.65
C LYS A 1018 -43.37 7.33 -52.50
N VAL A 1019 -42.08 6.99 -52.59
CA VAL A 1019 -41.06 7.47 -51.65
C VAL A 1019 -40.77 8.94 -51.96
N MET A 1020 -40.80 9.77 -50.92
CA MET A 1020 -40.50 11.19 -50.98
C MET A 1020 -38.99 11.42 -50.79
N LYS A 1021 -38.44 12.42 -51.49
CA LYS A 1021 -37.05 12.81 -51.30
C LYS A 1021 -36.89 13.51 -49.95
N VAL A 1022 -36.13 12.89 -49.04
CA VAL A 1022 -35.61 13.53 -47.83
C VAL A 1022 -34.35 14.32 -48.18
N THR A 1023 -34.20 15.52 -47.60
CA THR A 1023 -33.04 16.39 -47.80
C THR A 1023 -32.45 16.80 -46.45
N PRO A 1024 -31.16 16.52 -46.18
CA PRO A 1024 -30.23 15.76 -47.02
C PRO A 1024 -30.65 14.28 -47.19
N SER A 1025 -29.99 13.54 -48.09
CA SER A 1025 -30.19 12.10 -48.20
C SER A 1025 -29.89 11.42 -46.85
N PHE A 1026 -30.65 10.38 -46.50
CA PHE A 1026 -30.50 9.72 -45.21
C PHE A 1026 -29.08 9.18 -44.99
N THR A 1027 -28.52 9.53 -43.83
CA THR A 1027 -27.34 8.88 -43.25
C THR A 1027 -27.60 8.67 -41.75
N PRO A 1028 -27.12 7.58 -41.14
CA PRO A 1028 -27.33 7.32 -39.71
C PRO A 1028 -26.91 8.47 -38.79
N SER A 1029 -25.89 9.24 -39.18
CA SER A 1029 -25.31 10.35 -38.42
C SER A 1029 -25.99 11.72 -38.66
N THR A 1030 -26.95 11.80 -39.57
CA THR A 1030 -27.76 13.03 -39.78
C THR A 1030 -29.07 12.92 -39.02
N TYR A 1031 -29.36 13.92 -38.19
CA TYR A 1031 -30.54 13.94 -37.31
C TYR A 1031 -31.66 14.87 -37.79
N ASP A 1032 -31.39 15.80 -38.70
CA ASP A 1032 -32.37 16.76 -39.21
C ASP A 1032 -32.65 16.55 -40.70
N TYR A 1033 -33.92 16.34 -41.05
CA TYR A 1033 -34.38 16.09 -42.41
C TYR A 1033 -35.52 17.02 -42.81
N LYS A 1034 -35.55 17.36 -44.10
CA LYS A 1034 -36.63 18.15 -44.71
C LYS A 1034 -37.29 17.40 -45.84
N VAL A 1035 -38.62 17.48 -45.91
CA VAL A 1035 -39.43 16.96 -47.01
C VAL A 1035 -40.35 18.08 -47.49
N LYS A 1036 -40.43 18.29 -48.80
CA LYS A 1036 -41.39 19.23 -49.40
C LYS A 1036 -42.46 18.44 -50.16
N VAL A 1037 -43.72 18.81 -49.97
CA VAL A 1037 -44.86 18.20 -50.67
C VAL A 1037 -45.80 19.24 -51.24
N GLY A 1038 -46.45 18.90 -52.35
CA GLY A 1038 -47.49 19.72 -52.97
C GLY A 1038 -48.73 19.84 -52.10
N HIS A 1039 -49.57 20.85 -52.39
CA HIS A 1039 -50.76 21.16 -51.60
C HIS A 1039 -51.75 19.97 -51.47
N SER A 1040 -51.85 19.12 -52.51
CA SER A 1040 -52.75 17.96 -52.54
C SER A 1040 -52.37 16.80 -51.61
N VAL A 1041 -51.13 16.78 -51.08
CA VAL A 1041 -50.68 15.75 -50.14
C VAL A 1041 -51.12 16.13 -48.73
N THR A 1042 -52.18 15.49 -48.24
CA THR A 1042 -52.72 15.71 -46.88
C THR A 1042 -52.11 14.79 -45.84
N GLU A 1043 -51.45 13.72 -46.25
CA GLU A 1043 -50.84 12.73 -45.35
C GLU A 1043 -49.54 12.14 -45.91
N LEU A 1044 -48.66 11.73 -45.00
CA LEU A 1044 -47.45 10.97 -45.30
C LEU A 1044 -47.27 9.82 -44.30
N ASN A 1045 -46.57 8.79 -44.74
CA ASN A 1045 -46.13 7.67 -43.92
C ASN A 1045 -44.63 7.78 -43.68
N ILE A 1046 -44.22 7.74 -42.41
CA ILE A 1046 -42.82 7.63 -42.02
C ILE A 1046 -42.57 6.21 -41.51
N THR A 1047 -41.49 5.59 -41.96
CA THR A 1047 -40.99 4.32 -41.41
C THR A 1047 -39.52 4.49 -41.07
N ALA A 1048 -39.09 3.90 -39.97
CA ALA A 1048 -37.70 3.96 -39.51
C ALA A 1048 -37.29 2.61 -38.92
N SER A 1049 -35.99 2.32 -38.98
CA SER A 1049 -35.42 1.11 -38.36
C SER A 1049 -34.16 1.51 -37.60
N THR A 1050 -34.01 1.02 -36.37
CA THR A 1050 -32.81 1.23 -35.57
C THR A 1050 -31.61 0.48 -36.16
N ARG A 1051 -30.41 0.96 -35.84
CA ARG A 1051 -29.15 0.30 -36.20
C ARG A 1051 -28.83 -0.85 -35.24
N ASN A 1052 -29.12 -0.66 -33.96
CA ASN A 1052 -29.10 -1.72 -32.95
C ASN A 1052 -30.52 -2.25 -32.74
N GLN A 1053 -30.70 -3.56 -32.89
CA GLN A 1053 -32.01 -4.23 -32.77
C GLN A 1053 -32.65 -4.08 -31.39
N ASN A 1054 -31.84 -3.87 -30.34
CA ASN A 1054 -32.33 -3.73 -28.98
C ASN A 1054 -32.68 -2.27 -28.62
N SER A 1055 -32.55 -1.35 -29.58
CA SER A 1055 -32.91 0.06 -29.40
C SER A 1055 -34.37 0.30 -29.78
N VAL A 1056 -34.99 1.24 -29.10
CA VAL A 1056 -36.44 1.51 -29.11
C VAL A 1056 -36.70 2.82 -29.85
N ILE A 1057 -37.62 2.83 -30.82
CA ILE A 1057 -38.08 4.07 -31.47
C ILE A 1057 -39.37 4.54 -30.80
N SER A 1058 -39.45 5.80 -30.40
CA SER A 1058 -40.67 6.40 -29.86
C SER A 1058 -41.10 7.64 -30.63
N VAL A 1059 -42.42 7.84 -30.77
CA VAL A 1059 -43.03 9.03 -31.38
C VAL A 1059 -44.13 9.53 -30.47
N GLY A 1060 -44.00 10.76 -29.96
CA GLY A 1060 -44.95 11.30 -28.98
C GLY A 1060 -45.09 10.45 -27.72
N GLY A 1061 -44.00 9.80 -27.29
CA GLY A 1061 -43.96 8.93 -26.11
C GLY A 1061 -44.47 7.49 -26.33
N LYS A 1062 -44.87 7.10 -27.55
CA LYS A 1062 -45.30 5.73 -27.87
C LYS A 1062 -44.22 4.95 -28.59
N HIS A 1063 -43.95 3.72 -28.13
CA HIS A 1063 -43.04 2.79 -28.80
C HIS A 1063 -43.55 2.38 -30.18
N ILE A 1064 -42.65 2.34 -31.16
CA ILE A 1064 -42.89 1.96 -32.54
C ILE A 1064 -41.89 0.86 -32.91
N GLU A 1065 -42.41 -0.27 -33.40
CA GLU A 1065 -41.60 -1.37 -33.93
C GLU A 1065 -40.81 -0.93 -35.18
N ASN A 1066 -39.66 -1.57 -35.42
CA ASN A 1066 -38.87 -1.32 -36.62
C ASN A 1066 -39.70 -1.51 -37.91
N ASP A 1067 -39.55 -0.56 -38.84
CA ASP A 1067 -40.31 -0.47 -40.10
C ASP A 1067 -41.83 -0.28 -39.96
N ALA A 1068 -42.38 -0.10 -38.75
CA ALA A 1068 -43.80 0.20 -38.59
C ALA A 1068 -44.16 1.57 -39.17
N VAL A 1069 -45.35 1.64 -39.78
CA VAL A 1069 -45.84 2.84 -40.45
C VAL A 1069 -46.38 3.85 -39.44
N ILE A 1070 -45.77 5.04 -39.44
CA ILE A 1070 -46.20 6.20 -38.66
C ILE A 1070 -46.95 7.16 -39.59
N PRO A 1071 -48.29 7.19 -39.57
CA PRO A 1071 -49.07 8.11 -40.40
C PRO A 1071 -49.02 9.53 -39.82
N VAL A 1072 -48.77 10.51 -40.68
CA VAL A 1072 -48.64 11.93 -40.35
C VAL A 1072 -49.65 12.73 -41.16
N GLN A 1073 -50.65 13.28 -40.48
CA GLN A 1073 -51.60 14.21 -41.09
C GLN A 1073 -50.96 15.60 -41.19
N LEU A 1074 -51.01 16.21 -42.37
CA LEU A 1074 -50.30 17.43 -42.68
C LEU A 1074 -51.21 18.65 -42.69
N GLN A 1075 -50.86 19.66 -41.90
CA GLN A 1075 -51.37 21.01 -42.06
C GLN A 1075 -50.62 21.75 -43.18
N VAL A 1076 -51.26 22.74 -43.80
CA VAL A 1076 -50.56 23.64 -44.72
C VAL A 1076 -49.46 24.37 -43.94
N GLY A 1077 -48.26 24.45 -44.50
CA GLY A 1077 -47.10 25.00 -43.81
C GLY A 1077 -46.15 23.92 -43.28
N SER A 1078 -45.45 24.25 -42.19
CA SER A 1078 -44.45 23.36 -41.58
C SER A 1078 -45.10 22.37 -40.63
N ASN A 1079 -44.79 21.09 -40.78
CA ASN A 1079 -45.19 20.00 -39.89
C ASN A 1079 -43.93 19.34 -39.35
N LEU A 1080 -43.82 19.23 -38.03
CA LEU A 1080 -42.64 18.67 -37.38
C LEU A 1080 -42.95 17.27 -36.85
N VAL A 1081 -42.12 16.29 -37.21
CA VAL A 1081 -42.18 14.95 -36.63
C VAL A 1081 -40.84 14.64 -36.00
N THR A 1082 -40.87 14.19 -34.75
CA THR A 1082 -39.66 13.77 -34.02
C THR A 1082 -39.76 12.28 -33.74
N LEU A 1083 -38.79 11.52 -34.24
CA LEU A 1083 -38.55 10.13 -33.89
C LEU A 1083 -37.44 10.10 -32.83
N GLN A 1084 -37.74 9.63 -31.64
CA GLN A 1084 -36.74 9.47 -30.58
C GLN A 1084 -36.24 8.03 -30.61
N VAL A 1085 -34.94 7.84 -30.77
CA VAL A 1085 -34.28 6.53 -30.68
C VAL A 1085 -33.60 6.44 -29.33
N MET A 1086 -33.97 5.45 -28.54
CA MET A 1086 -33.40 5.18 -27.21
C MET A 1086 -32.62 3.86 -27.26
N SER A 1087 -31.35 3.87 -26.85
CA SER A 1087 -30.55 2.66 -26.70
C SER A 1087 -30.84 1.94 -25.39
N GLU A 1088 -30.31 0.72 -25.24
CA GLU A 1088 -30.48 -0.14 -24.04
C GLU A 1088 -29.94 0.51 -22.75
N ASP A 1089 -28.98 1.42 -22.90
CA ASP A 1089 -28.40 2.22 -21.82
C ASP A 1089 -29.21 3.51 -21.54
N GLY A 1090 -30.38 3.70 -22.16
CA GLY A 1090 -31.26 4.83 -21.90
C GLY A 1090 -30.85 6.14 -22.59
N ARG A 1091 -29.73 6.16 -23.32
CA ARG A 1091 -29.33 7.33 -24.11
C ARG A 1091 -30.29 7.54 -25.28
N MET A 1092 -30.55 8.80 -25.60
CA MET A 1092 -31.55 9.16 -26.60
C MET A 1092 -30.96 10.05 -27.70
N LYS A 1093 -31.36 9.79 -28.95
CA LYS A 1093 -31.17 10.70 -30.09
C LYS A 1093 -32.49 10.98 -30.78
N ASN A 1094 -32.70 12.25 -31.09
CA ASN A 1094 -33.89 12.70 -31.79
C ASN A 1094 -33.58 12.87 -33.28
N TYR A 1095 -34.36 12.19 -34.13
CA TYR A 1095 -34.40 12.40 -35.57
C TYR A 1095 -35.62 13.25 -35.90
N THR A 1096 -35.39 14.43 -36.48
CA THR A 1096 -36.44 15.39 -36.79
C THR A 1096 -36.70 15.44 -38.30
N VAL A 1097 -37.95 15.23 -38.70
CA VAL A 1097 -38.42 15.35 -40.08
C VAL A 1097 -39.35 16.55 -40.18
N THR A 1098 -38.87 17.63 -40.78
CA THR A 1098 -39.67 18.82 -41.08
C THR A 1098 -40.32 18.68 -42.45
N ILE A 1099 -41.65 18.55 -42.48
CA ILE A 1099 -42.44 18.40 -43.69
C ILE A 1099 -43.10 19.74 -44.03
N GLN A 1100 -42.65 20.37 -45.10
CA GLN A 1100 -43.24 21.59 -45.63
C GLN A 1100 -44.30 21.25 -46.68
N ARG A 1101 -45.57 21.45 -46.33
CA ARG A 1101 -46.71 21.33 -47.24
C ARG A 1101 -47.02 22.69 -47.87
N ALA A 1102 -47.12 22.74 -49.20
CA ALA A 1102 -47.42 23.98 -49.93
C ALA A 1102 -48.82 24.53 -49.62
N GLY A 1103 -48.94 25.86 -49.65
CA GLY A 1103 -50.22 26.58 -49.63
C GLY A 1103 -51.04 26.36 -50.90
N ASN A 1104 -52.33 26.70 -50.86
CA ASN A 1104 -53.20 26.62 -52.03
C ASN A 1104 -52.97 27.81 -52.96
N ASP A 1105 -51.77 27.91 -53.52
CA ASP A 1105 -51.46 28.96 -54.49
C ASP A 1105 -51.80 28.45 -55.89
N ARG A 1106 -52.92 28.92 -56.44
CA ARG A 1106 -53.18 28.90 -57.89
C ARG A 1106 -52.19 29.87 -58.55
N GLY A 1107 -50.98 29.40 -58.80
CA GLY A 1107 -49.94 30.15 -59.50
C GLY A 1107 -48.77 29.25 -59.91
N ASN A 1108 -48.91 28.67 -61.11
CA ASN A 1108 -47.91 28.02 -61.96
C ASN A 1108 -46.51 27.76 -61.39
N TYR A 1109 -46.17 26.48 -61.20
CA TYR A 1109 -44.88 25.93 -61.64
C TYR A 1109 -45.12 24.55 -62.27
N GLU A 1110 -44.81 24.46 -63.56
CA GLU A 1110 -44.81 23.25 -64.39
C GLU A 1110 -43.71 22.26 -63.97
N GLU A 1111 -43.88 21.04 -64.49
CA GLU A 1111 -43.37 19.70 -64.12
C GLU A 1111 -41.88 19.50 -63.83
#